data_AF-A0A0L7QXL7-F1
#
_entry.id   AF-A0A0L7QXL7-F1
#
_cell.length_a   1.000
_cell.length_b   1.000
_cell.length_c   1.000
_cell.angle_alpha   90.00
_cell.angle_beta   90.00
_cell.angle_gamma   90.00
#
_symmetry.space_group_name_H-M   'P 1'
#
loop_
_entity.id
_entity.type
_entity.pdbx_description
1 polymer ?
#
loop_
_entity_poly.entity_id
_entity_poly.type
_entity_poly.pdbx_seq_one_letter_code
_entity_poly.pdbx_strand_id
1 'polypeptide(L)'
;MDEIEYKLGSKNPVLISHAISKLFDTIKKKKCDQQTNHISKIAEFKLLLTKRDSTDVTLSITACQALSALVENGLWDINEALSTFTSSLSSIKNYTVAATTINRLLILDLKCDTGSKTIYPFTLHVPQHPFIVILTKDKFSWQTVLNEMSFVVNHQDPQIQENGIEMLRPVFLYILCNPSLDSTDYCMQKVWQLLIKSKHGIHVQTESLFWLCTTGSQNCTNANYQILELAGKALLERNREYCTALLPMIASLTVQLLKQGSDPRPNFDTIFVTIDHCDSCIGNLMLILMAEVVVLCPAIYLYSALQICTMITKKMSCNDIFFNSLIASILKWMAYPSILCSDALDMAKDLLNSKIFDKGKSTGNDETTSTTSSNRLFTLFTHSDSYIEFHNELVQCFDIWKPNDILSWLKNMSLLPIHLKDKCKLLISGLFLQTTEPRVTELCSNILVDVSKESKSFASHVLPLVLHKLTKSRSNAESKCLLLVIPELVNTKENVPIINLILDTLLNGDKQLKYFTIELYLKAFNREPRCYRFLSAAIIRLMKSDFSWYSDATCARAMKYICENYPEHGEKLVPLLSQTLNRSTDTNGGVASSLALRCISALCKASVIDVCSTWRVLAPKMEKEKRAVVLESLCELFADIASCPPSQCMEEYDQLIDNVISNLWKYAATCNDVKVVEAALKALASYRLEQISLKTLPPEFRRNLALPAAYAKTPIDAARLPEDVLPYVPGICWIQMLENINKAALSAAGNLLISFITEEVNSFRSGVYVWPQREPQNFKYLPEKSVIRAVGEYLRRANKSDPNNHRIITECLRIFAHRYPKPLPNVNWDFLKNTLEEISAEAKKYTLAIACHHATISLSAKSFIENYLSMYKSIDNSEFIWKTNEHPVLYTNLQDLCQALQPNNIKPFLETTLEYVIEKVNFDDKDSTKSMFHCIMSSYGQALKKQETCDANTTLLSTILEDLFNKIDLTCDRFQPYFTAALELSTNHLERMTSPKLWWVITTTKLKNAIAIRAELALNKPSSVSSLMWLNETIDEVAASTSR
;
A
#
# COMPACT_ATOMS: atom_id res chain seq x y z
N MET A 1 28.87 60.22 -47.41
CA MET A 1 28.50 59.62 -46.10
C MET A 1 27.76 60.66 -45.26
N ASP A 2 28.25 61.89 -45.17
CA ASP A 2 27.65 62.98 -44.37
C ASP A 2 26.19 63.33 -44.71
N GLU A 3 25.83 63.39 -46.01
CA GLU A 3 24.44 63.65 -46.44
C GLU A 3 23.49 62.50 -46.05
N ILE A 4 24.01 61.26 -46.03
CA ILE A 4 23.24 60.05 -45.68
C ILE A 4 23.04 60.01 -44.17
N GLU A 5 24.08 60.27 -43.38
CA GLU A 5 23.99 60.32 -41.91
C GLU A 5 23.09 61.46 -41.41
N TYR A 6 23.14 62.64 -42.04
CA TYR A 6 22.23 63.74 -41.74
C TYR A 6 20.76 63.37 -41.99
N LYS A 7 20.46 62.74 -43.13
CA LYS A 7 19.10 62.31 -43.47
C LYS A 7 18.60 61.16 -42.60
N LEU A 8 19.50 60.24 -42.22
CA LEU A 8 19.21 59.18 -41.25
C LEU A 8 19.01 59.72 -39.83
N GLY A 9 19.63 60.85 -39.46
CA GLY A 9 19.38 61.53 -38.19
C GLY A 9 18.07 62.34 -38.14
N SER A 10 17.42 62.56 -39.29
CA SER A 10 16.16 63.29 -39.36
C SER A 10 15.00 62.38 -38.96
N LYS A 11 14.08 62.84 -38.09
CA LYS A 11 12.83 62.10 -37.78
C LYS A 11 11.82 62.09 -38.94
N ASN A 12 12.23 62.49 -40.15
CA ASN A 12 11.34 62.60 -41.31
C ASN A 12 11.38 61.29 -42.12
N PRO A 13 10.29 60.53 -42.20
CA PRO A 13 10.26 59.22 -42.87
C PRO A 13 10.61 59.29 -44.36
N VAL A 14 10.33 60.41 -45.03
CA VAL A 14 10.64 60.59 -46.46
C VAL A 14 12.15 60.73 -46.69
N LEU A 15 12.83 61.50 -45.83
CA LEU A 15 14.28 61.70 -45.92
C LEU A 15 15.04 60.43 -45.53
N ILE A 16 14.58 59.72 -44.51
CA ILE A 16 15.09 58.41 -44.10
C ILE A 16 14.95 57.39 -45.26
N SER A 17 13.74 57.26 -45.84
CA SER A 17 13.48 56.33 -46.94
C SER A 17 14.36 56.63 -48.17
N HIS A 18 14.50 57.91 -48.54
CA HIS A 18 15.37 58.32 -49.64
C HIS A 18 16.86 58.01 -49.37
N ALA A 19 17.33 58.20 -48.13
CA ALA A 19 18.71 57.86 -47.75
C ALA A 19 18.96 56.35 -47.80
N ILE A 20 18.00 55.55 -47.36
CA ILE A 20 18.06 54.08 -47.38
C ILE A 20 17.94 53.52 -48.80
N SER A 21 17.10 54.10 -49.65
CA SER A 21 17.01 53.74 -51.08
C SER A 21 18.34 54.01 -51.80
N LYS A 22 19.00 55.15 -51.54
CA LYS A 22 20.36 55.40 -52.06
C LYS A 22 21.38 54.36 -51.56
N LEU A 23 21.31 53.92 -50.30
CA LEU A 23 22.17 52.85 -49.77
C LEU A 23 21.89 51.51 -50.44
N PHE A 24 20.63 51.16 -50.65
CA PHE A 24 20.20 49.95 -51.36
C PHE A 24 20.73 49.92 -52.80
N ASP A 25 20.55 51.01 -53.55
CA ASP A 25 21.06 51.11 -54.93
C ASP A 25 22.57 51.02 -55.02
N THR A 26 23.28 51.54 -54.01
CA THR A 26 24.75 51.46 -53.92
C THR A 26 25.20 50.01 -53.68
N ILE A 27 24.48 49.26 -52.82
CA ILE A 27 24.75 47.83 -52.58
C ILE A 27 24.48 47.01 -53.85
N LYS A 28 23.35 47.28 -54.53
CA LYS A 28 22.99 46.61 -55.78
C LYS A 28 24.05 46.81 -56.86
N LYS A 29 24.53 48.05 -57.06
CA LYS A 29 25.62 48.35 -58.02
C LYS A 29 26.92 47.63 -57.65
N LYS A 30 27.35 47.71 -56.39
CA LYS A 30 28.61 47.07 -55.93
C LYS A 30 28.60 45.54 -56.03
N LYS A 31 27.45 44.88 -55.82
CA LYS A 31 27.32 43.42 -55.99
C LYS A 31 27.35 43.00 -57.48
N CYS A 32 26.85 43.85 -58.38
CA CYS A 32 26.93 43.61 -59.83
C CYS A 32 28.34 43.91 -60.39
N ASP A 33 29.04 44.89 -59.86
CA ASP A 33 30.36 45.34 -60.38
C ASP A 33 31.54 44.52 -59.83
N GLN A 34 31.43 43.97 -58.61
CA GLN A 34 32.47 43.13 -57.99
C GLN A 34 31.94 41.71 -57.83
N GLN A 35 32.61 40.72 -58.45
CA GLN A 35 32.42 39.28 -58.19
C GLN A 35 32.86 38.89 -56.76
N THR A 36 32.42 39.62 -55.73
CA THR A 36 32.62 39.23 -54.34
C THR A 36 31.49 38.31 -53.92
N ASN A 37 31.82 37.04 -53.70
CA ASN A 37 30.87 35.97 -53.35
C ASN A 37 30.08 36.21 -52.04
N HIS A 38 30.40 37.23 -51.23
CA HIS A 38 29.72 37.49 -49.94
C HIS A 38 29.40 38.98 -49.72
N ILE A 39 28.10 39.29 -49.60
CA ILE A 39 27.54 40.64 -49.33
C ILE A 39 28.01 41.19 -47.97
N SER A 40 28.37 40.32 -47.03
CA SER A 40 28.88 40.67 -45.71
C SER A 40 30.15 41.53 -45.70
N LYS A 41 30.86 41.66 -46.85
CA LYS A 41 32.05 42.51 -47.01
C LYS A 41 31.72 43.96 -47.40
N ILE A 42 30.50 44.28 -47.81
CA ILE A 42 30.11 45.63 -48.25
C ILE A 42 29.91 46.54 -47.04
N ALA A 43 30.60 47.69 -47.01
CA ALA A 43 30.54 48.65 -45.88
C ALA A 43 29.13 49.25 -45.71
N GLU A 44 28.44 49.54 -46.82
CA GLU A 44 27.06 50.03 -46.81
C GLU A 44 26.06 48.99 -46.29
N PHE A 45 26.33 47.70 -46.52
CA PHE A 45 25.52 46.61 -45.96
C PHE A 45 25.71 46.48 -44.45
N LYS A 46 26.96 46.61 -43.96
CA LYS A 46 27.24 46.69 -42.52
C LYS A 46 26.59 47.92 -41.88
N LEU A 47 26.58 49.05 -42.57
CA LEU A 47 25.88 50.26 -42.11
C LEU A 47 24.37 50.00 -41.97
N LEU A 48 23.74 49.38 -42.97
CA LEU A 48 22.33 48.97 -42.91
C LEU A 48 22.04 48.00 -41.74
N LEU A 49 22.91 47.00 -41.52
CA LEU A 49 22.81 46.09 -40.38
C LEU A 49 22.93 46.81 -39.03
N THR A 50 23.81 47.81 -38.90
CA THR A 50 23.92 48.61 -37.65
C THR A 50 22.72 49.54 -37.43
N LYS A 51 22.12 50.04 -38.52
CA LYS A 51 20.93 50.91 -38.46
C LYS A 51 19.63 50.15 -38.17
N ARG A 52 19.64 48.82 -38.32
CA ARG A 52 18.55 47.93 -37.85
C ARG A 52 18.21 48.14 -36.38
N ASP A 53 19.22 48.29 -35.51
CA ASP A 53 19.06 48.35 -34.05
C ASP A 53 18.86 49.78 -33.51
N SER A 54 18.51 50.74 -34.38
CA SER A 54 18.31 52.13 -33.98
C SER A 54 17.14 52.29 -33.01
N THR A 55 17.26 53.23 -32.07
CA THR A 55 16.17 53.60 -31.17
C THR A 55 14.99 54.26 -31.89
N ASP A 56 15.22 54.85 -33.08
CA ASP A 56 14.17 55.37 -33.94
C ASP A 56 13.48 54.22 -34.70
N VAL A 57 12.20 54.02 -34.40
CA VAL A 57 11.37 52.96 -34.98
C VAL A 57 11.23 53.14 -36.50
N THR A 58 11.12 54.37 -36.99
CA THR A 58 10.91 54.65 -38.43
C THR A 58 12.15 54.29 -39.25
N LEU A 59 13.34 54.58 -38.69
CA LEU A 59 14.62 54.24 -39.30
C LEU A 59 14.91 52.74 -39.24
N SER A 60 14.56 52.09 -38.12
CA SER A 60 14.68 50.63 -37.98
C SER A 60 13.78 49.89 -38.98
N ILE A 61 12.51 50.31 -39.12
CA ILE A 61 11.55 49.72 -40.09
C ILE A 61 12.06 49.87 -41.52
N THR A 62 12.45 51.08 -41.92
CA THR A 62 12.89 51.34 -43.29
C THR A 62 14.22 50.64 -43.61
N ALA A 63 15.13 50.52 -42.64
CA ALA A 63 16.37 49.76 -42.81
C ALA A 63 16.10 48.25 -42.96
N CYS A 64 15.22 47.70 -42.14
CA CYS A 64 14.77 46.31 -42.27
C CYS A 64 14.03 46.03 -43.59
N GLN A 65 13.20 46.96 -44.06
CA GLN A 65 12.54 46.85 -45.36
C GLN A 65 13.55 46.77 -46.51
N ALA A 66 14.60 47.58 -46.48
CA ALA A 66 15.67 47.51 -47.46
C ALA A 66 16.46 46.19 -47.38
N LEU A 67 16.68 45.66 -46.17
CA LEU A 67 17.30 44.35 -45.97
C LEU A 67 16.44 43.20 -46.51
N SER A 68 15.12 43.20 -46.28
CA SER A 68 14.20 42.23 -46.90
C SER A 68 14.16 42.37 -48.43
N ALA A 69 14.16 43.60 -48.95
CA ALA A 69 14.20 43.84 -50.40
C ALA A 69 15.50 43.33 -51.05
N LEU A 70 16.63 43.30 -50.33
CA LEU A 70 17.86 42.68 -50.84
C LEU A 70 17.69 41.16 -51.03
N VAL A 71 16.96 40.50 -50.14
CA VAL A 71 16.63 39.08 -50.25
C VAL A 71 15.66 38.83 -51.42
N GLU A 72 14.59 39.63 -51.52
CA GLU A 72 13.60 39.55 -52.63
C GLU A 72 14.24 39.68 -54.02
N ASN A 73 15.28 40.51 -54.15
CA ASN A 73 16.01 40.71 -55.40
C ASN A 73 17.12 39.67 -55.65
N GLY A 74 17.23 38.61 -54.85
CA GLY A 74 18.28 37.59 -54.94
C GLY A 74 19.68 38.13 -54.59
N LEU A 75 19.75 39.31 -53.99
CA LEU A 75 21.00 39.95 -53.61
C LEU A 75 21.52 39.44 -52.27
N TRP A 76 20.73 38.72 -51.46
CA TRP A 76 21.16 38.10 -50.21
C TRP A 76 20.44 36.76 -50.00
N ASP A 77 21.16 35.73 -49.55
CA ASP A 77 20.61 34.39 -49.33
C ASP A 77 19.63 34.36 -48.16
N ILE A 78 18.51 33.65 -48.30
CA ILE A 78 17.42 33.59 -47.32
C ILE A 78 17.89 32.94 -46.02
N ASN A 79 18.69 31.86 -46.09
CA ASN A 79 19.19 31.15 -44.91
C ASN A 79 20.27 31.95 -44.17
N GLU A 80 21.15 32.63 -44.92
CA GLU A 80 22.13 33.57 -44.35
C GLU A 80 21.42 34.77 -43.68
N ALA A 81 20.32 35.25 -44.26
CA ALA A 81 19.51 36.31 -43.67
C ALA A 81 18.81 35.86 -42.39
N LEU A 82 18.10 34.73 -42.42
CA LEU A 82 17.39 34.18 -41.25
C LEU A 82 18.36 33.89 -40.09
N SER A 83 19.54 33.32 -40.35
CA SER A 83 20.55 33.06 -39.33
C SER A 83 21.15 34.35 -38.74
N THR A 84 21.38 35.38 -39.58
CA THR A 84 21.85 36.69 -39.14
C THR A 84 20.83 37.40 -38.26
N PHE A 85 19.54 37.38 -38.65
CA PHE A 85 18.47 37.95 -37.83
C PHE A 85 18.29 37.17 -36.52
N THR A 86 18.29 35.83 -36.58
CA THR A 86 18.07 34.96 -35.40
C THR A 86 19.20 35.10 -34.36
N SER A 87 20.46 35.09 -34.80
CA SER A 87 21.62 35.29 -33.92
C SER A 87 21.62 36.68 -33.26
N SER A 88 21.09 37.68 -33.96
CA SER A 88 21.02 39.05 -33.45
C SER A 88 19.81 39.36 -32.56
N LEU A 89 18.88 38.42 -32.39
CA LEU A 89 17.72 38.59 -31.50
C LEU A 89 18.11 38.83 -30.04
N SER A 90 19.36 38.58 -29.63
CA SER A 90 19.87 38.89 -28.27
C SER A 90 20.22 40.36 -28.07
N SER A 91 20.48 41.12 -29.13
CA SER A 91 20.93 42.52 -29.07
C SER A 91 19.89 43.53 -29.55
N ILE A 92 18.79 43.08 -30.16
CA ILE A 92 17.75 43.93 -30.76
C ILE A 92 16.94 44.66 -29.67
N LYS A 93 16.74 45.97 -29.87
CA LYS A 93 15.91 46.83 -28.99
C LYS A 93 14.45 46.93 -29.43
N ASN A 94 14.16 46.80 -30.72
CA ASN A 94 12.82 46.92 -31.31
C ASN A 94 12.31 45.55 -31.78
N TYR A 95 11.71 44.78 -30.87
CA TYR A 95 11.18 43.45 -31.17
C TYR A 95 10.03 43.47 -32.21
N THR A 96 9.28 44.58 -32.30
CA THR A 96 8.17 44.73 -33.26
C THR A 96 8.66 44.74 -34.72
N VAL A 97 9.74 45.47 -34.99
CA VAL A 97 10.36 45.56 -36.30
C VAL A 97 11.06 44.25 -36.65
N ALA A 98 11.69 43.61 -35.67
CA ALA A 98 12.29 42.30 -35.88
C ALA A 98 11.24 41.23 -36.24
N ALA A 99 10.12 41.18 -35.53
CA ALA A 99 9.04 40.22 -35.80
C ALA A 99 8.47 40.38 -37.22
N THR A 100 8.14 41.60 -37.64
CA THR A 100 7.63 41.90 -38.99
C THR A 100 8.64 41.54 -40.10
N THR A 101 9.92 41.82 -39.87
CA THR A 101 11.00 41.53 -40.85
C THR A 101 11.23 40.03 -40.97
N ILE A 102 11.29 39.32 -39.84
CA ILE A 102 11.42 37.86 -39.81
C ILE A 102 10.21 37.20 -40.47
N ASN A 103 8.98 37.68 -40.21
CA ASN A 103 7.79 37.15 -40.87
C ASN A 103 7.85 37.28 -42.39
N ARG A 104 8.29 38.44 -42.91
CA ARG A 104 8.47 38.64 -44.35
C ARG A 104 9.51 37.69 -44.95
N LEU A 105 10.64 37.47 -44.27
CA LEU A 105 11.65 36.52 -44.71
C LEU A 105 11.13 35.08 -44.73
N LEU A 106 10.37 34.69 -43.69
CA LEU A 106 9.71 33.38 -43.62
C LEU A 106 8.67 33.18 -44.73
N ILE A 107 7.89 34.22 -45.06
CA ILE A 107 6.94 34.18 -46.19
C ILE A 107 7.66 34.06 -47.54
N LEU A 108 8.81 34.72 -47.70
CA LEU A 108 9.62 34.62 -48.91
C LEU A 108 10.23 33.22 -49.06
N ASP A 109 10.64 32.60 -47.95
CA ASP A 109 11.10 31.21 -47.90
C ASP A 109 9.98 30.26 -48.35
N LEU A 110 8.76 30.44 -47.82
CA LEU A 110 7.57 29.66 -48.22
C LEU A 110 7.21 29.81 -49.71
N LYS A 111 7.45 30.97 -50.32
CA LYS A 111 7.18 31.20 -51.75
C LYS A 111 8.23 30.58 -52.66
N CYS A 112 9.47 30.42 -52.18
CA CYS A 112 10.55 29.83 -52.97
C CYS A 112 10.52 28.29 -52.97
N ASP A 113 9.86 27.67 -51.99
CA ASP A 113 9.83 26.22 -51.81
C ASP A 113 8.68 25.56 -52.62
N THR A 114 8.90 25.34 -53.92
CA THR A 114 7.83 24.94 -54.87
C THR A 114 7.56 23.43 -54.98
N GLY A 115 7.94 22.55 -54.05
CA GLY A 115 7.59 21.13 -54.27
C GLY A 115 8.03 19.99 -53.34
N SER A 116 8.74 20.20 -52.23
CA SER A 116 9.01 19.11 -51.28
C SER A 116 8.21 19.29 -49.99
N LYS A 117 7.72 18.20 -49.40
CA LYS A 117 7.32 18.17 -47.98
C LYS A 117 8.59 18.34 -47.14
N THR A 118 9.11 19.55 -47.07
CA THR A 118 10.37 19.87 -46.40
C THR A 118 10.12 19.98 -44.90
N ILE A 119 10.93 19.27 -44.11
CA ILE A 119 10.95 19.40 -42.65
C ILE A 119 11.40 20.83 -42.34
N TYR A 120 10.52 21.65 -41.76
CA TYR A 120 10.88 23.01 -41.37
C TYR A 120 12.06 22.99 -40.39
N PRO A 121 13.07 23.86 -40.56
CA PRO A 121 14.30 23.79 -39.79
C PRO A 121 14.07 24.11 -38.30
N PHE A 122 13.06 24.92 -37.98
CA PHE A 122 12.83 25.44 -36.63
C PHE A 122 11.99 24.50 -35.75
N THR A 123 12.44 24.31 -34.51
CA THR A 123 11.77 23.49 -33.49
C THR A 123 11.52 24.28 -32.20
N LEU A 124 11.03 23.61 -31.14
CA LEU A 124 10.86 24.19 -29.80
C LEU A 124 12.21 24.48 -29.10
N HIS A 125 13.27 23.73 -29.43
CA HIS A 125 14.59 23.82 -28.79
C HIS A 125 15.64 24.40 -29.72
N VAL A 126 16.54 23.60 -30.31
CA VAL A 126 17.61 24.10 -31.17
C VAL A 126 17.54 23.39 -32.52
N PRO A 127 17.44 24.12 -33.65
CA PRO A 127 17.35 25.58 -33.75
C PRO A 127 15.92 26.09 -33.41
N GLN A 128 15.82 27.07 -32.51
CA GLN A 128 14.53 27.56 -31.99
C GLN A 128 13.81 28.46 -32.98
N HIS A 129 12.48 28.39 -33.05
CA HIS A 129 11.72 29.33 -33.88
C HIS A 129 11.93 30.79 -33.44
N PRO A 130 12.22 31.74 -34.35
CA PRO A 130 12.53 33.13 -34.01
C PRO A 130 11.45 33.85 -33.18
N PHE A 131 10.16 33.60 -33.43
CA PHE A 131 9.07 34.16 -32.61
C PHE A 131 9.09 33.64 -31.17
N ILE A 132 9.53 32.41 -30.92
CA ILE A 132 9.70 31.88 -29.55
C ILE A 132 10.87 32.61 -28.86
N VAL A 133 11.97 32.86 -29.58
CA VAL A 133 13.10 33.63 -29.06
C VAL A 133 12.70 35.07 -28.73
N ILE A 134 11.78 35.68 -29.47
CA ILE A 134 11.23 37.01 -29.15
C ILE A 134 10.37 36.94 -27.89
N LEU A 135 9.44 35.97 -27.81
CA LEU A 135 8.52 35.82 -26.67
C LEU A 135 9.24 35.45 -25.36
N THR A 136 10.35 34.72 -25.43
CA THR A 136 11.19 34.40 -24.26
C THR A 136 11.93 35.63 -23.72
N LYS A 137 12.31 36.57 -24.60
CA LYS A 137 13.04 37.79 -24.21
C LYS A 137 12.13 38.94 -23.79
N ASP A 138 11.02 39.14 -24.51
CA ASP A 138 10.02 40.14 -24.18
C ASP A 138 8.61 39.55 -24.26
N LYS A 139 8.01 39.31 -23.08
CA LYS A 139 6.65 38.81 -22.95
C LYS A 139 5.61 39.79 -23.51
N PHE A 140 5.88 41.10 -23.55
CA PHE A 140 4.91 42.11 -24.01
C PHE A 140 4.79 42.21 -25.54
N SER A 141 5.75 41.67 -26.28
CA SER A 141 5.75 41.62 -27.76
C SER A 141 4.71 40.66 -28.36
N TRP A 142 3.91 39.99 -27.54
CA TRP A 142 2.91 39.00 -27.97
C TRP A 142 1.87 39.56 -28.94
N GLN A 143 1.48 40.84 -28.81
CA GLN A 143 0.51 41.47 -29.73
C GLN A 143 1.05 41.55 -31.15
N THR A 144 2.32 41.88 -31.30
CA THR A 144 2.96 41.96 -32.61
C THR A 144 3.12 40.56 -33.20
N VAL A 145 3.57 39.58 -32.41
CA VAL A 145 3.65 38.19 -32.85
C VAL A 145 2.28 37.67 -33.29
N LEU A 146 1.21 37.94 -32.54
CA LEU A 146 -0.15 37.55 -32.90
C LEU A 146 -0.62 38.20 -34.21
N ASN A 147 -0.33 39.47 -34.44
CA ASN A 147 -0.68 40.16 -35.68
C ASN A 147 0.04 39.53 -36.88
N GLU A 148 1.33 39.21 -36.73
CA GLU A 148 2.11 38.54 -37.77
C GLU A 148 1.61 37.11 -38.03
N MET A 149 1.28 36.35 -36.98
CA MET A 149 0.62 35.04 -37.11
C MET A 149 -0.72 35.17 -37.84
N SER A 150 -1.53 36.18 -37.49
CA SER A 150 -2.81 36.44 -38.14
C SER A 150 -2.67 36.79 -39.62
N PHE A 151 -1.62 37.53 -39.98
CA PHE A 151 -1.29 37.85 -41.36
C PHE A 151 -0.95 36.60 -42.18
N VAL A 152 -0.18 35.66 -41.61
CA VAL A 152 0.18 34.39 -42.27
C VAL A 152 -1.05 33.50 -42.44
N VAL A 153 -1.82 33.29 -41.36
CA VAL A 153 -2.98 32.37 -41.38
C VAL A 153 -4.11 32.87 -42.29
N ASN A 154 -4.28 34.19 -42.43
CA ASN A 154 -5.29 34.79 -43.30
C ASN A 154 -4.73 35.34 -44.63
N HIS A 155 -3.53 34.90 -45.05
CA HIS A 155 -2.86 35.42 -46.25
C HIS A 155 -3.70 35.15 -47.53
N GLN A 156 -3.65 36.01 -48.56
CA GLN A 156 -4.50 35.83 -49.76
C GLN A 156 -4.14 34.60 -50.62
N ASP A 157 -2.92 34.11 -50.49
CA ASP A 157 -2.38 32.96 -51.23
C ASP A 157 -2.66 31.63 -50.50
N PRO A 158 -3.36 30.67 -51.13
CA PRO A 158 -3.72 29.41 -50.49
C PRO A 158 -2.52 28.53 -50.12
N GLN A 159 -1.41 28.58 -50.87
CA GLN A 159 -0.21 27.79 -50.52
C GLN A 159 0.43 28.29 -49.22
N ILE A 160 0.43 29.61 -49.01
CA ILE A 160 0.95 30.24 -47.79
C ILE A 160 0.02 29.97 -46.61
N GLN A 161 -1.30 29.90 -46.82
CA GLN A 161 -2.24 29.55 -45.77
C GLN A 161 -2.04 28.12 -45.25
N GLU A 162 -1.84 27.14 -46.15
CA GLU A 162 -1.64 25.73 -45.79
C GLU A 162 -0.27 25.52 -45.13
N ASN A 163 0.80 25.94 -45.80
CA ASN A 163 2.16 25.76 -45.30
C ASN A 163 2.50 26.66 -44.10
N GLY A 164 1.85 27.82 -44.00
CA GLY A 164 2.04 28.78 -42.92
C GLY A 164 1.61 28.24 -41.56
N ILE A 165 0.63 27.34 -41.49
CA ILE A 165 0.22 26.71 -40.22
C ILE A 165 1.30 25.74 -39.73
N GLU A 166 1.86 24.93 -40.62
CA GLU A 166 2.95 24.00 -40.27
C GLU A 166 4.24 24.74 -39.88
N MET A 167 4.57 25.82 -40.58
CA MET A 167 5.68 26.71 -40.21
C MET A 167 5.50 27.30 -38.80
N LEU A 168 4.27 27.73 -38.47
CA LEU A 168 3.94 28.31 -37.17
C LEU A 168 3.67 27.27 -36.07
N ARG A 169 3.66 25.96 -36.39
CA ARG A 169 3.37 24.88 -35.43
C ARG A 169 4.19 24.97 -34.14
N PRO A 170 5.53 25.18 -34.15
CA PRO A 170 6.31 25.33 -32.92
C PRO A 170 5.87 26.53 -32.07
N VAL A 171 5.42 27.62 -32.72
CA VAL A 171 4.96 28.84 -32.04
C VAL A 171 3.58 28.62 -31.41
N PHE A 172 2.67 27.93 -32.11
CA PHE A 172 1.39 27.52 -31.54
C PHE A 172 1.58 26.65 -30.30
N LEU A 173 2.41 25.60 -30.38
CA LEU A 173 2.69 24.72 -29.23
C LEU A 173 3.39 25.46 -28.08
N TYR A 174 4.32 26.37 -28.38
CA TYR A 174 4.97 27.16 -27.34
C TYR A 174 3.99 28.08 -26.60
N ILE A 175 3.07 28.73 -27.30
CA ILE A 175 2.09 29.63 -26.67
C ILE A 175 0.99 28.84 -25.97
N LEU A 176 0.48 27.76 -26.57
CA LEU A 176 -0.69 27.03 -26.07
C LEU A 176 -0.36 25.97 -25.01
N CYS A 177 0.85 25.40 -25.04
CA CYS A 177 1.18 24.19 -24.27
C CYS A 177 2.29 24.39 -23.22
N ASN A 178 2.86 25.59 -23.08
CA ASN A 178 3.96 25.83 -22.15
C ASN A 178 3.46 26.17 -20.73
N PRO A 179 3.75 25.35 -19.70
CA PRO A 179 3.26 25.56 -18.33
C PRO A 179 3.99 26.70 -17.58
N SER A 180 5.11 27.21 -18.10
CA SER A 180 5.94 28.24 -17.44
C SER A 180 5.59 29.69 -17.81
N LEU A 181 4.59 29.91 -18.66
CA LEU A 181 4.17 31.23 -19.13
C LEU A 181 3.17 31.89 -18.15
N ASP A 182 3.64 32.28 -16.97
CA ASP A 182 2.83 32.78 -15.84
C ASP A 182 1.97 34.06 -16.03
N SER A 183 1.66 34.56 -17.25
CA SER A 183 0.96 35.86 -17.34
C SER A 183 0.20 36.26 -18.62
N THR A 184 -0.16 35.37 -19.55
CA THR A 184 -0.85 35.81 -20.80
C THR A 184 -2.01 34.94 -21.27
N ASP A 185 -3.00 34.68 -20.40
CA ASP A 185 -4.27 34.01 -20.74
C ASP A 185 -4.95 34.62 -21.98
N TYR A 186 -4.89 35.95 -22.12
CA TYR A 186 -5.47 36.66 -23.27
C TYR A 186 -4.75 36.33 -24.59
N CYS A 187 -3.42 36.17 -24.57
CA CYS A 187 -2.65 35.78 -25.74
C CYS A 187 -3.03 34.37 -26.18
N MET A 188 -3.09 33.43 -25.22
CA MET A 188 -3.48 32.04 -25.49
C MET A 188 -4.88 31.98 -26.10
N GLN A 189 -5.86 32.69 -25.53
CA GLN A 189 -7.22 32.74 -26.07
C GLN A 189 -7.28 33.31 -27.50
N LYS A 190 -6.54 34.38 -27.80
CA LYS A 190 -6.53 34.97 -29.14
C LYS A 190 -5.81 34.11 -30.18
N VAL A 191 -4.71 33.48 -29.80
CA VAL A 191 -3.99 32.52 -30.66
C VAL A 191 -4.87 31.30 -30.93
N TRP A 192 -5.57 30.80 -29.91
CA TRP A 192 -6.52 29.69 -30.07
C TRP A 192 -7.69 30.05 -31.00
N GLN A 193 -8.29 31.24 -30.83
CA GLN A 193 -9.35 31.73 -31.73
C GLN A 193 -8.87 31.87 -33.19
N LEU A 194 -7.61 32.28 -33.40
CA LEU A 194 -7.01 32.32 -34.73
C LEU A 194 -6.89 30.91 -35.32
N LEU A 195 -6.40 29.95 -34.51
CA LEU A 195 -6.23 28.57 -34.93
C LEU A 195 -7.57 27.88 -35.22
N ILE A 196 -8.60 28.05 -34.40
CA ILE A 196 -9.94 27.46 -34.61
C ILE A 196 -10.59 27.96 -35.90
N LYS A 197 -10.48 29.26 -36.20
CA LYS A 197 -11.04 29.85 -37.42
C LYS A 197 -10.35 29.37 -38.70
N SER A 198 -9.14 28.82 -38.59
CA SER A 198 -8.41 28.28 -39.74
C SER A 198 -9.01 26.97 -40.23
N LYS A 199 -9.04 26.79 -41.56
CA LYS A 199 -9.54 25.58 -42.23
C LYS A 199 -8.50 24.44 -42.25
N HIS A 200 -7.23 24.77 -42.33
CA HIS A 200 -6.12 23.81 -42.49
C HIS A 200 -5.43 23.42 -41.16
N GLY A 201 -5.91 23.93 -40.02
CA GLY A 201 -5.26 23.76 -38.71
C GLY A 201 -5.63 22.51 -37.91
N ILE A 202 -6.33 21.54 -38.49
CA ILE A 202 -6.91 20.40 -37.75
C ILE A 202 -5.84 19.60 -36.99
N HIS A 203 -4.67 19.34 -37.60
CA HIS A 203 -3.59 18.59 -36.95
C HIS A 203 -2.99 19.34 -35.76
N VAL A 204 -2.77 20.65 -35.90
CA VAL A 204 -2.23 21.48 -34.80
C VAL A 204 -3.28 21.68 -33.70
N GLN A 205 -4.57 21.75 -34.06
CA GLN A 205 -5.69 21.79 -33.10
C GLN A 205 -5.72 20.52 -32.25
N THR A 206 -5.71 19.33 -32.87
CA THR A 206 -5.69 18.06 -32.14
C THR A 206 -4.42 17.91 -31.30
N GLU A 207 -3.28 18.30 -31.85
CA GLU A 207 -2.02 18.22 -31.12
C GLU A 207 -2.00 19.12 -29.88
N SER A 208 -2.49 20.35 -30.01
CA SER A 208 -2.55 21.30 -28.89
C SER A 208 -3.39 20.75 -27.73
N LEU A 209 -4.47 20.01 -28.03
CA LEU A 209 -5.32 19.38 -27.03
C LEU A 209 -4.58 18.31 -26.20
N PHE A 210 -3.65 17.55 -26.79
CA PHE A 210 -2.89 16.51 -26.06
C PHE A 210 -2.02 17.07 -24.95
N TRP A 211 -1.60 18.32 -25.09
CA TRP A 211 -0.70 18.96 -24.14
C TRP A 211 -1.43 19.85 -23.13
N LEU A 212 -2.76 19.89 -23.15
CA LEU A 212 -3.52 20.70 -22.20
C LEU A 212 -3.44 20.15 -20.79
N CYS A 213 -2.98 21.00 -19.88
CA CYS A 213 -2.84 20.66 -18.47
C CYS A 213 -4.17 20.89 -17.73
N THR A 214 -4.72 19.84 -17.11
CA THR A 214 -5.96 19.90 -16.33
C THR A 214 -5.74 19.97 -14.81
N THR A 215 -4.50 19.96 -14.34
CA THR A 215 -4.17 19.78 -12.91
C THR A 215 -4.31 21.05 -12.05
N GLY A 216 -4.78 22.18 -12.61
CA GLY A 216 -4.99 23.44 -11.90
C GLY A 216 -6.32 24.10 -12.26
N SER A 217 -6.89 24.92 -11.36
CA SER A 217 -8.25 25.46 -11.55
C SER A 217 -8.39 26.40 -12.75
N GLN A 218 -7.46 27.33 -12.91
CA GLN A 218 -7.44 28.26 -14.05
C GLN A 218 -7.11 27.55 -15.38
N ASN A 219 -6.22 26.55 -15.33
CA ASN A 219 -5.85 25.79 -16.53
C ASN A 219 -6.99 24.88 -16.97
N CYS A 220 -7.74 24.28 -16.03
CA CYS A 220 -8.90 23.45 -16.31
C CYS A 220 -10.04 24.25 -16.96
N THR A 221 -10.33 25.46 -16.48
CA THR A 221 -11.35 26.32 -17.09
C THR A 221 -10.95 26.77 -18.49
N ASN A 222 -9.69 27.18 -18.68
CA ASN A 222 -9.16 27.55 -20.00
C ASN A 222 -9.20 26.36 -20.98
N ALA A 223 -8.72 25.18 -20.58
CA ALA A 223 -8.79 23.97 -21.38
C ALA A 223 -10.24 23.60 -21.74
N ASN A 224 -11.17 23.77 -20.79
CA ASN A 224 -12.59 23.52 -21.02
C ASN A 224 -13.16 24.43 -22.12
N TYR A 225 -12.94 25.75 -22.05
CA TYR A 225 -13.41 26.65 -23.10
C TYR A 225 -12.81 26.31 -24.47
N GLN A 226 -11.54 25.94 -24.53
CA GLN A 226 -10.89 25.56 -25.79
C GLN A 226 -11.52 24.31 -26.41
N ILE A 227 -11.84 23.30 -25.60
CA ILE A 227 -12.50 22.07 -26.03
C ILE A 227 -13.95 22.33 -26.45
N LEU A 228 -14.69 23.18 -25.73
CA LEU A 228 -16.06 23.56 -26.11
C LEU A 228 -16.10 24.32 -27.45
N GLU A 229 -15.16 25.24 -27.68
CA GLU A 229 -15.07 25.94 -28.98
C GLU A 229 -14.78 24.96 -30.13
N LEU A 230 -13.91 23.97 -29.92
CA LEU A 230 -13.65 22.94 -30.92
C LEU A 230 -14.87 22.03 -31.14
N ALA A 231 -15.58 21.64 -30.09
CA ALA A 231 -16.81 20.85 -30.19
C ALA A 231 -17.89 21.63 -30.95
N GLY A 232 -18.00 22.94 -30.74
CA GLY A 232 -18.88 23.81 -31.52
C GLY A 232 -18.53 23.85 -33.00
N LYS A 233 -17.23 23.93 -33.34
CA LYS A 233 -16.75 23.85 -34.73
C LYS A 233 -17.06 22.49 -35.37
N ALA A 234 -16.76 21.39 -34.67
CA ALA A 234 -17.03 20.03 -35.14
C ALA A 234 -18.53 19.80 -35.40
N LEU A 235 -19.39 20.36 -34.56
CA LEU A 235 -20.84 20.32 -34.74
C LEU A 235 -21.30 21.10 -35.99
N LEU A 236 -20.75 22.30 -36.22
CA LEU A 236 -21.05 23.10 -37.42
C LEU A 236 -20.61 22.40 -38.71
N GLU A 237 -19.47 21.72 -38.67
CA GLU A 237 -18.92 20.93 -39.79
C GLU A 237 -19.58 19.54 -39.91
N ARG A 238 -20.45 19.15 -38.96
CA ARG A 238 -21.07 17.82 -38.84
C ARG A 238 -20.05 16.67 -38.84
N ASN A 239 -18.89 16.89 -38.23
CA ASN A 239 -17.84 15.88 -38.16
C ASN A 239 -18.08 14.90 -36.99
N ARG A 240 -18.68 13.75 -37.33
CA ARG A 240 -19.07 12.70 -36.38
C ARG A 240 -17.89 12.15 -35.56
N GLU A 241 -16.72 11.97 -36.18
CA GLU A 241 -15.55 11.42 -35.49
C GLU A 241 -15.05 12.32 -34.35
N TYR A 242 -15.05 13.64 -34.57
CA TYR A 242 -14.70 14.63 -33.55
C TYR A 242 -15.77 14.75 -32.47
N CYS A 243 -17.06 14.76 -32.84
CA CYS A 243 -18.14 14.79 -31.86
C CYS A 243 -18.07 13.57 -30.92
N THR A 244 -17.91 12.37 -31.47
CA THR A 244 -17.77 11.14 -30.69
C THR A 244 -16.54 11.18 -29.78
N ALA A 245 -15.41 11.75 -30.24
CA ALA A 245 -14.19 11.77 -29.46
C ALA A 245 -14.15 12.85 -28.37
N LEU A 246 -14.75 14.02 -28.61
CA LEU A 246 -14.77 15.14 -27.67
C LEU A 246 -15.82 14.98 -26.57
N LEU A 247 -16.91 14.24 -26.81
CA LEU A 247 -18.00 14.13 -25.84
C LEU A 247 -17.57 13.54 -24.48
N PRO A 248 -16.81 12.42 -24.40
CA PRO A 248 -16.29 11.91 -23.13
C PRO A 248 -15.29 12.86 -22.47
N MET A 249 -14.56 13.64 -23.26
CA MET A 249 -13.63 14.65 -22.75
C MET A 249 -14.37 15.80 -22.06
N ILE A 250 -15.46 16.29 -22.66
CA ILE A 250 -16.32 17.31 -22.03
C ILE A 250 -16.94 16.76 -20.73
N ALA A 251 -17.37 15.50 -20.71
CA ALA A 251 -17.89 14.87 -19.48
C ALA A 251 -16.80 14.73 -18.40
N SER A 252 -15.59 14.30 -18.73
CA SER A 252 -14.44 14.24 -17.80
C SER A 252 -14.08 15.61 -17.23
N LEU A 253 -14.01 16.64 -18.08
CA LEU A 253 -13.78 18.01 -17.64
C LEU A 253 -14.91 18.54 -16.75
N THR A 254 -16.15 18.14 -17.00
CA THR A 254 -17.28 18.49 -16.12
C THR A 254 -17.07 17.94 -14.71
N VAL A 255 -16.57 16.71 -14.57
CA VAL A 255 -16.19 16.13 -13.27
C VAL A 255 -15.08 16.97 -12.60
N GLN A 256 -14.07 17.39 -13.35
CA GLN A 256 -12.95 18.19 -12.82
C GLN A 256 -13.40 19.61 -12.40
N LEU A 257 -14.22 20.27 -13.21
CA LEU A 257 -14.80 21.59 -12.90
C LEU A 257 -15.65 21.55 -11.64
N LEU A 258 -16.49 20.51 -11.48
CA LEU A 258 -17.30 20.33 -10.27
C LEU A 258 -16.44 20.11 -9.03
N LYS A 259 -15.35 19.33 -9.13
CA LYS A 259 -14.39 19.16 -8.02
C LYS A 259 -13.74 20.49 -7.60
N GLN A 260 -13.58 21.42 -8.54
CA GLN A 260 -13.00 22.75 -8.31
C GLN A 260 -14.06 23.83 -7.98
N GLY A 261 -15.36 23.51 -8.02
CA GLY A 261 -16.45 24.45 -7.73
C GLY A 261 -16.77 25.43 -8.86
N SER A 262 -16.39 25.13 -10.10
CA SER A 262 -16.70 25.94 -11.29
C SER A 262 -18.07 25.59 -11.90
N ASP A 263 -18.63 26.48 -12.72
CA ASP A 263 -19.95 26.33 -13.33
C ASP A 263 -19.95 25.38 -14.55
N PRO A 264 -20.67 24.24 -14.51
CA PRO A 264 -20.67 23.23 -15.58
C PRO A 264 -21.72 23.49 -16.68
N ARG A 265 -22.56 24.53 -16.59
CA ARG A 265 -23.67 24.76 -17.55
C ARG A 265 -23.26 24.73 -19.03
N PRO A 266 -22.17 25.40 -19.45
CA PRO A 266 -21.74 25.37 -20.85
C PRO A 266 -21.45 23.95 -21.36
N ASN A 267 -20.94 23.08 -20.48
CA ASN A 267 -20.65 21.70 -20.78
C ASN A 267 -21.94 20.91 -20.98
N PHE A 268 -22.94 21.10 -20.09
CA PHE A 268 -24.24 20.44 -20.22
C PHE A 268 -24.96 20.85 -21.50
N ASP A 269 -24.98 22.14 -21.84
CA ASP A 269 -25.60 22.63 -23.06
C ASP A 269 -24.92 22.04 -24.31
N THR A 270 -23.59 22.00 -24.30
CA THR A 270 -22.82 21.43 -25.42
C THR A 270 -23.04 19.93 -25.55
N ILE A 271 -23.01 19.17 -24.43
CA ILE A 271 -23.32 17.74 -24.40
C ILE A 271 -24.72 17.48 -24.95
N PHE A 272 -25.71 18.27 -24.51
CA PHE A 272 -27.10 18.11 -24.92
C PHE A 272 -27.29 18.22 -26.45
N VAL A 273 -26.58 19.15 -27.10
CA VAL A 273 -26.66 19.36 -28.55
C VAL A 273 -25.81 18.35 -29.33
N THR A 274 -24.64 17.96 -28.80
CA THR A 274 -23.69 17.08 -29.52
C THR A 274 -24.06 15.60 -29.46
N ILE A 275 -24.80 15.14 -28.45
CA ILE A 275 -25.25 13.74 -28.30
C ILE A 275 -25.92 13.21 -29.57
N ASP A 276 -26.71 14.05 -30.26
CA ASP A 276 -27.49 13.64 -31.43
C ASP A 276 -26.64 13.32 -32.67
N HIS A 277 -25.37 13.73 -32.67
CA HIS A 277 -24.45 13.56 -33.78
C HIS A 277 -23.30 12.57 -33.48
N CYS A 278 -23.35 11.87 -32.33
CA CYS A 278 -22.31 10.95 -31.88
C CYS A 278 -22.64 9.48 -32.19
N ASP A 279 -21.61 8.62 -32.15
CA ASP A 279 -21.77 7.16 -32.22
C ASP A 279 -22.37 6.57 -30.93
N SER A 280 -23.11 5.47 -31.06
CA SER A 280 -23.70 4.77 -29.92
C SER A 280 -22.67 4.07 -29.03
N CYS A 281 -21.44 3.85 -29.52
CA CYS A 281 -20.39 3.05 -28.86
C CYS A 281 -19.88 3.66 -27.54
N ILE A 282 -19.98 4.98 -27.35
CA ILE A 282 -19.47 5.66 -26.15
C ILE A 282 -20.46 5.65 -24.96
N GLY A 283 -21.63 5.02 -25.10
CA GLY A 283 -22.70 5.03 -24.10
C GLY A 283 -22.25 4.57 -22.70
N ASN A 284 -21.50 3.45 -22.63
CA ASN A 284 -20.97 2.92 -21.38
C ASN A 284 -20.02 3.91 -20.66
N LEU A 285 -19.10 4.51 -21.41
CA LEU A 285 -18.14 5.50 -20.90
C LEU A 285 -18.84 6.79 -20.46
N MET A 286 -19.84 7.24 -21.23
CA MET A 286 -20.63 8.41 -20.86
C MET A 286 -21.44 8.18 -19.59
N LEU A 287 -22.02 6.99 -19.40
CA LEU A 287 -22.78 6.67 -18.18
C LEU A 287 -21.91 6.70 -16.93
N ILE A 288 -20.69 6.17 -16.97
CA ILE A 288 -19.82 6.17 -15.78
C ILE A 288 -19.34 7.58 -15.43
N LEU A 289 -18.96 8.38 -16.44
CA LEU A 289 -18.57 9.78 -16.25
C LEU A 289 -19.75 10.63 -15.74
N MET A 290 -20.95 10.43 -16.30
CA MET A 290 -22.15 11.13 -15.83
C MET A 290 -22.59 10.67 -14.44
N ALA A 291 -22.39 9.41 -14.07
CA ALA A 291 -22.64 8.94 -12.71
C ALA A 291 -21.75 9.68 -11.69
N GLU A 292 -20.49 9.96 -12.05
CA GLU A 292 -19.61 10.77 -11.20
C GLU A 292 -20.05 12.23 -11.13
N VAL A 293 -20.50 12.81 -12.25
CA VAL A 293 -21.11 14.14 -12.26
C VAL A 293 -22.29 14.19 -11.28
N VAL A 294 -23.19 13.19 -11.29
CA VAL A 294 -24.36 13.13 -10.38
C VAL A 294 -23.96 13.02 -8.90
N VAL A 295 -22.85 12.36 -8.58
CA VAL A 295 -22.35 12.27 -7.20
C VAL A 295 -21.79 13.61 -6.71
N LEU A 296 -21.16 14.39 -7.60
CA LEU A 296 -20.47 15.63 -7.27
C LEU A 296 -21.35 16.87 -7.41
N CYS A 297 -22.39 16.84 -8.23
CA CYS A 297 -23.14 18.03 -8.62
C CYS A 297 -23.96 18.60 -7.45
N PRO A 298 -23.94 19.93 -7.25
CA PRO A 298 -24.95 20.63 -6.47
C PRO A 298 -26.38 20.41 -7.01
N ALA A 299 -27.37 20.51 -6.12
CA ALA A 299 -28.79 20.31 -6.44
C ALA A 299 -29.29 21.11 -7.66
N ILE A 300 -28.78 22.34 -7.86
CA ILE A 300 -29.18 23.23 -8.96
C ILE A 300 -28.89 22.63 -10.36
N TYR A 301 -27.87 21.77 -10.47
CA TYR A 301 -27.44 21.17 -11.73
C TYR A 301 -27.94 19.74 -11.91
N LEU A 302 -28.52 19.14 -10.87
CA LEU A 302 -28.93 17.74 -10.85
C LEU A 302 -29.96 17.43 -11.94
N TYR A 303 -30.92 18.33 -12.16
CA TYR A 303 -31.95 18.15 -13.19
C TYR A 303 -31.33 18.07 -14.60
N SER A 304 -30.45 19.00 -14.97
CA SER A 304 -29.76 18.99 -16.26
C SER A 304 -28.88 17.75 -16.44
N ALA A 305 -28.18 17.32 -15.39
CA ALA A 305 -27.38 16.10 -15.42
C ALA A 305 -28.25 14.84 -15.65
N LEU A 306 -29.40 14.74 -14.99
CA LEU A 306 -30.34 13.61 -15.16
C LEU A 306 -31.04 13.63 -16.52
N GLN A 307 -31.32 14.81 -17.08
CA GLN A 307 -31.81 14.94 -18.46
C GLN A 307 -30.83 14.36 -19.47
N ILE A 308 -29.54 14.70 -19.34
CA ILE A 308 -28.48 14.15 -20.18
C ILE A 308 -28.39 12.63 -20.01
N CYS A 309 -28.44 12.13 -18.77
CA CYS A 309 -28.45 10.68 -18.50
C CYS A 309 -29.63 9.98 -19.19
N THR A 310 -30.82 10.60 -19.18
CA THR A 310 -32.03 10.07 -19.84
C THR A 310 -31.89 10.05 -21.36
N MET A 311 -31.18 11.01 -21.94
CA MET A 311 -30.90 11.00 -23.39
C MET A 311 -29.90 9.92 -23.77
N ILE A 312 -28.83 9.74 -22.99
CA ILE A 312 -27.82 8.70 -23.21
C ILE A 312 -28.49 7.32 -23.17
N THR A 313 -29.31 7.04 -22.15
CA THR A 313 -29.97 5.73 -22.00
C THR A 313 -30.99 5.43 -23.10
N LYS A 314 -31.62 6.46 -23.68
CA LYS A 314 -32.58 6.30 -24.78
C LYS A 314 -31.92 6.16 -26.15
N LYS A 315 -30.76 6.78 -26.37
CA LYS A 315 -30.14 6.92 -27.71
C LYS A 315 -28.89 6.08 -27.92
N MET A 316 -28.17 5.67 -26.86
CA MET A 316 -26.90 4.95 -26.96
C MET A 316 -27.00 3.52 -26.40
N SER A 317 -26.11 2.63 -26.86
CA SER A 317 -26.01 1.26 -26.32
C SER A 317 -25.35 1.28 -24.95
N CYS A 318 -26.06 0.78 -23.93
CA CYS A 318 -25.61 0.81 -22.54
C CYS A 318 -25.74 -0.57 -21.90
N ASN A 319 -24.67 -1.08 -21.29
CA ASN A 319 -24.71 -2.31 -20.51
C ASN A 319 -25.37 -2.08 -19.14
N ASP A 320 -26.00 -3.13 -18.61
CA ASP A 320 -26.69 -3.11 -17.32
C ASP A 320 -25.80 -2.68 -16.14
N ILE A 321 -24.50 -2.98 -16.18
CA ILE A 321 -23.53 -2.67 -15.11
C ILE A 321 -23.36 -1.15 -14.99
N PHE A 322 -23.12 -0.47 -16.12
CA PHE A 322 -22.93 0.98 -16.15
C PHE A 322 -24.23 1.72 -15.85
N PHE A 323 -25.37 1.19 -16.32
CA PHE A 323 -26.68 1.71 -15.92
C PHE A 323 -26.90 1.59 -14.40
N ASN A 324 -26.58 0.43 -13.80
CA ASN A 324 -26.63 0.27 -12.34
C ASN A 324 -25.66 1.21 -11.60
N SER A 325 -24.53 1.55 -12.20
CA SER A 325 -23.57 2.52 -11.63
C SER A 325 -24.19 3.92 -11.58
N LEU A 326 -24.93 4.31 -12.63
CA LEU A 326 -25.75 5.53 -12.61
C LEU A 326 -26.86 5.45 -11.55
N ILE A 327 -27.60 4.34 -11.48
CA ILE A 327 -28.63 4.18 -10.44
C ILE A 327 -28.03 4.30 -9.02
N ALA A 328 -26.85 3.72 -8.80
CA ALA A 328 -26.15 3.84 -7.54
C ALA A 328 -25.92 5.32 -7.18
N SER A 329 -25.42 6.13 -8.13
CA SER A 329 -25.22 7.57 -7.95
C SER A 329 -26.50 8.32 -7.51
N ILE A 330 -27.66 7.93 -8.06
CA ILE A 330 -28.96 8.55 -7.82
C ILE A 330 -29.56 8.18 -6.45
N LEU A 331 -29.33 6.96 -5.96
CA LEU A 331 -29.98 6.45 -4.73
C LEU A 331 -29.70 7.31 -3.49
N LYS A 332 -28.54 7.97 -3.41
CA LYS A 332 -28.22 8.91 -2.33
C LYS A 332 -29.18 10.10 -2.28
N TRP A 333 -29.52 10.66 -3.44
CA TRP A 333 -30.47 11.76 -3.56
C TRP A 333 -31.90 11.34 -3.17
N MET A 334 -32.25 10.08 -3.41
CA MET A 334 -33.56 9.54 -3.03
C MET A 334 -33.69 9.22 -1.55
N ALA A 335 -32.60 8.82 -0.89
CA ALA A 335 -32.61 8.54 0.54
C ALA A 335 -32.83 9.81 1.39
N TYR A 336 -32.41 10.97 0.88
CA TYR A 336 -32.53 12.27 1.53
C TYR A 336 -33.21 13.28 0.60
N PRO A 337 -34.53 13.15 0.36
CA PRO A 337 -35.24 14.02 -0.57
C PRO A 337 -35.24 15.47 -0.05
N SER A 338 -35.01 16.43 -0.95
CA SER A 338 -35.09 17.86 -0.66
C SER A 338 -36.12 18.53 -1.56
N ILE A 339 -36.75 19.60 -1.06
CA ILE A 339 -37.71 20.42 -1.84
C ILE A 339 -37.03 21.01 -3.09
N LEU A 340 -35.73 21.31 -3.01
CA LEU A 340 -34.95 21.89 -4.10
C LEU A 340 -34.72 20.91 -5.27
N CYS A 341 -35.03 19.63 -5.10
CA CYS A 341 -34.76 18.58 -6.09
C CYS A 341 -36.05 17.87 -6.55
N SER A 342 -37.25 18.40 -6.33
CA SER A 342 -38.51 17.70 -6.66
C SER A 342 -38.53 17.19 -8.11
N ASP A 343 -38.23 18.07 -9.05
CA ASP A 343 -38.33 17.78 -10.48
C ASP A 343 -37.23 16.79 -10.93
N ALA A 344 -36.05 16.91 -10.32
CA ALA A 344 -34.95 15.97 -10.52
C ALA A 344 -35.25 14.58 -9.92
N LEU A 345 -35.91 14.53 -8.76
CA LEU A 345 -36.28 13.28 -8.10
C LEU A 345 -37.39 12.52 -8.84
N ASP A 346 -38.33 13.24 -9.46
CA ASP A 346 -39.34 12.60 -10.29
C ASP A 346 -38.72 12.00 -11.56
N MET A 347 -37.79 12.71 -12.20
CA MET A 347 -37.00 12.14 -13.31
C MET A 347 -36.13 10.95 -12.87
N ALA A 348 -35.55 11.00 -11.67
CA ALA A 348 -34.80 9.88 -11.10
C ALA A 348 -35.68 8.63 -10.89
N LYS A 349 -36.93 8.80 -10.44
CA LYS A 349 -37.90 7.70 -10.32
C LYS A 349 -38.25 7.12 -11.69
N ASP A 350 -38.44 7.96 -12.70
CA ASP A 350 -38.70 7.50 -14.07
C ASP A 350 -37.53 6.68 -14.63
N LEU A 351 -36.29 7.12 -14.39
CA LEU A 351 -35.09 6.35 -14.76
C LEU A 351 -35.02 5.00 -14.04
N LEU A 352 -35.32 4.94 -12.74
CA LEU A 352 -35.39 3.68 -11.99
C LEU A 352 -36.46 2.72 -12.55
N ASN A 353 -37.62 3.26 -12.94
CA ASN A 353 -38.74 2.49 -13.47
C ASN A 353 -38.53 2.06 -14.92
N SER A 354 -37.76 2.81 -15.71
CA SER A 354 -37.43 2.46 -17.11
C SER A 354 -36.75 1.10 -17.23
N LYS A 355 -35.98 0.71 -16.21
CA LYS A 355 -35.35 -0.62 -16.12
C LYS A 355 -36.34 -1.79 -16.05
N ILE A 356 -37.58 -1.53 -15.63
CA ILE A 356 -38.64 -2.54 -15.54
C ILE A 356 -39.26 -2.79 -16.93
N PHE A 357 -39.25 -1.79 -17.82
CA PHE A 357 -39.89 -1.85 -19.14
C PHE A 357 -39.00 -2.46 -20.24
N ASP A 358 -37.67 -2.35 -20.16
CA ASP A 358 -36.76 -2.83 -21.23
C ASP A 358 -36.37 -4.32 -21.16
N LYS A 359 -36.85 -5.09 -20.17
CA LYS A 359 -36.79 -6.56 -20.26
C LYS A 359 -37.58 -7.15 -21.44
N GLY A 360 -38.39 -6.34 -22.14
CA GLY A 360 -39.17 -6.72 -23.31
C GLY A 360 -38.50 -6.51 -24.69
N LYS A 361 -37.29 -5.95 -24.76
CA LYS A 361 -36.53 -5.80 -26.02
C LYS A 361 -35.23 -6.60 -26.00
N SER A 362 -35.32 -7.91 -25.80
CA SER A 362 -34.30 -8.81 -26.33
C SER A 362 -34.65 -9.11 -27.79
N THR A 363 -34.05 -8.41 -28.73
CA THR A 363 -34.12 -8.80 -30.15
C THR A 363 -32.77 -8.65 -30.78
N GLY A 364 -32.27 -9.77 -31.31
CA GLY A 364 -31.31 -9.81 -32.39
C GLY A 364 -29.90 -10.18 -31.97
N ASN A 365 -29.53 -11.43 -32.22
CA ASN A 365 -28.18 -11.73 -32.68
C ASN A 365 -27.83 -10.71 -33.78
N ASP A 366 -26.64 -10.11 -33.74
CA ASP A 366 -25.76 -10.02 -34.90
C ASP A 366 -24.40 -9.45 -34.49
N GLU A 367 -23.39 -10.07 -35.09
CA GLU A 367 -21.97 -9.77 -35.06
C GLU A 367 -21.71 -8.26 -35.25
N THR A 368 -21.16 -7.58 -34.24
CA THR A 368 -20.28 -6.40 -34.34
C THR A 368 -19.83 -5.92 -32.95
N THR A 369 -19.31 -6.83 -32.11
CA THR A 369 -18.52 -6.45 -30.93
C THR A 369 -17.12 -6.03 -31.37
N SER A 370 -17.03 -4.92 -32.09
CA SER A 370 -15.79 -4.18 -32.33
C SER A 370 -16.18 -2.86 -32.98
N THR A 371 -16.09 -1.73 -32.27
CA THR A 371 -15.93 -0.39 -32.90
C THR A 371 -15.74 0.78 -31.91
N THR A 372 -15.49 0.60 -30.61
CA THR A 372 -14.87 1.71 -29.84
C THR A 372 -13.44 1.98 -30.34
N SER A 373 -12.79 0.96 -30.90
CA SER A 373 -11.44 1.00 -31.49
C SER A 373 -11.37 1.48 -32.95
N SER A 374 -12.50 1.73 -33.63
CA SER A 374 -12.47 2.15 -35.04
C SER A 374 -12.16 3.64 -35.21
N ASN A 375 -12.48 4.47 -34.22
CA ASN A 375 -12.20 5.90 -34.26
C ASN A 375 -10.78 6.18 -33.76
N ARG A 376 -9.85 6.37 -34.70
CA ARG A 376 -8.44 6.70 -34.44
C ARG A 376 -8.27 7.97 -33.60
N LEU A 377 -9.17 8.95 -33.73
CA LEU A 377 -9.12 10.18 -32.93
C LEU A 377 -9.52 9.90 -31.48
N PHE A 378 -10.52 9.06 -31.26
CA PHE A 378 -10.93 8.67 -29.91
C PHE A 378 -9.82 7.92 -29.15
N THR A 379 -9.12 6.98 -29.80
CA THR A 379 -7.98 6.30 -29.17
C THR A 379 -6.85 7.26 -28.85
N LEU A 380 -6.56 8.22 -29.73
CA LEU A 380 -5.57 9.27 -29.46
C LEU A 380 -5.97 10.14 -28.26
N PHE A 381 -7.22 10.61 -28.19
CA PHE A 381 -7.69 11.46 -27.10
C PHE A 381 -7.85 10.73 -25.77
N THR A 382 -8.06 9.41 -25.80
CA THR A 382 -8.11 8.60 -24.57
C THR A 382 -6.83 8.76 -23.75
N HIS A 383 -5.66 8.78 -24.39
CA HIS A 383 -4.36 8.92 -23.71
C HIS A 383 -4.04 10.34 -23.22
N SER A 384 -4.88 11.33 -23.56
CA SER A 384 -4.67 12.73 -23.12
C SER A 384 -5.12 12.97 -21.68
N ASP A 385 -6.12 12.22 -21.23
CA ASP A 385 -6.65 12.33 -19.87
C ASP A 385 -6.57 10.97 -19.20
N SER A 386 -5.69 10.86 -18.20
CA SER A 386 -5.52 9.65 -17.37
C SER A 386 -6.84 9.14 -16.78
N TYR A 387 -7.84 10.00 -16.64
CA TYR A 387 -9.15 9.64 -16.15
C TYR A 387 -10.02 8.94 -17.18
N ILE A 388 -9.96 9.39 -18.44
CA ILE A 388 -10.67 8.78 -19.57
C ILE A 388 -10.00 7.47 -19.95
N GLU A 389 -8.67 7.45 -20.00
CA GLU A 389 -7.88 6.24 -20.23
C GLU A 389 -8.29 5.12 -19.30
N PHE A 390 -8.28 5.41 -17.99
CA PHE A 390 -8.67 4.46 -16.97
C PHE A 390 -10.09 3.91 -17.16
N HIS A 391 -11.08 4.79 -17.36
CA HIS A 391 -12.47 4.36 -17.51
C HIS A 391 -12.73 3.65 -18.84
N ASN A 392 -12.03 4.02 -19.92
CA ASN A 392 -12.14 3.37 -21.21
C ASN A 392 -11.55 1.96 -21.18
N GLU A 393 -10.38 1.77 -20.56
CA GLU A 393 -9.80 0.44 -20.34
C GLU A 393 -10.74 -0.45 -19.52
N LEU A 394 -11.37 0.10 -18.48
CA LEU A 394 -12.38 -0.63 -17.71
C LEU A 394 -13.56 -1.06 -18.58
N VAL A 395 -14.14 -0.14 -19.37
CA VAL A 395 -15.25 -0.48 -20.29
C VAL A 395 -14.86 -1.62 -21.23
N GLN A 396 -13.69 -1.52 -21.86
CA GLN A 396 -13.18 -2.56 -22.77
C GLN A 396 -12.99 -3.90 -22.07
N CYS A 397 -12.46 -3.91 -20.84
CA CYS A 397 -12.32 -5.11 -20.05
C CYS A 397 -13.68 -5.77 -19.78
N PHE A 398 -14.68 -4.99 -19.34
CA PHE A 398 -16.01 -5.51 -19.02
C PHE A 398 -16.78 -6.03 -20.24
N ASP A 399 -16.51 -5.50 -21.43
CA ASP A 399 -17.10 -6.02 -22.68
C ASP A 399 -16.51 -7.39 -23.07
N ILE A 400 -15.29 -7.72 -22.60
CA ILE A 400 -14.60 -8.98 -22.88
C ILE A 400 -14.89 -10.05 -21.81
N TRP A 401 -15.08 -9.63 -20.56
CA TRP A 401 -15.10 -10.52 -19.40
C TRP A 401 -16.29 -11.47 -19.35
N LYS A 402 -16.01 -12.71 -18.95
CA LYS A 402 -17.02 -13.68 -18.53
C LYS A 402 -17.36 -13.49 -17.05
N PRO A 403 -18.53 -13.98 -16.57
CA PRO A 403 -18.91 -13.84 -15.17
C PRO A 403 -17.88 -14.39 -14.15
N ASN A 404 -17.13 -15.43 -14.52
CA ASN A 404 -16.06 -15.97 -13.67
C ASN A 404 -14.84 -15.03 -13.53
N ASP A 405 -14.59 -14.20 -14.54
CA ASP A 405 -13.47 -13.25 -14.55
C ASP A 405 -13.74 -12.10 -13.56
N ILE A 406 -15.00 -11.68 -13.40
CA ILE A 406 -15.43 -10.67 -12.43
C ILE A 406 -15.05 -11.08 -11.00
N LEU A 407 -15.26 -12.35 -10.63
CA LEU A 407 -14.88 -12.88 -9.32
C LEU A 407 -13.37 -12.83 -9.10
N SER A 408 -12.58 -13.15 -10.12
CA SER A 408 -11.11 -13.09 -10.04
C SER A 408 -10.63 -11.64 -9.91
N TRP A 409 -11.23 -10.72 -10.68
CA TRP A 409 -10.92 -9.30 -10.62
C TRP A 409 -11.26 -8.70 -9.26
N LEU A 410 -12.42 -9.00 -8.69
CA LEU A 410 -12.80 -8.52 -7.35
C LEU A 410 -11.87 -9.04 -6.25
N LYS A 411 -11.40 -10.29 -6.35
CA LYS A 411 -10.41 -10.83 -5.42
C LYS A 411 -9.11 -10.03 -5.48
N ASN A 412 -8.62 -9.72 -6.69
CA ASN A 412 -7.42 -8.91 -6.88
C ASN A 412 -7.63 -7.46 -6.43
N MET A 413 -8.78 -6.86 -6.75
CA MET A 413 -9.17 -5.51 -6.33
C MET A 413 -9.19 -5.37 -4.80
N SER A 414 -9.52 -6.43 -4.05
CA SER A 414 -9.49 -6.38 -2.59
C SER A 414 -8.07 -6.20 -2.02
N LEU A 415 -7.03 -6.62 -2.75
CA LEU A 415 -5.62 -6.49 -2.37
C LEU A 415 -4.99 -5.15 -2.78
N LEU A 416 -5.66 -4.38 -3.65
CA LEU A 416 -5.09 -3.15 -4.23
C LEU A 416 -5.15 -1.93 -3.27
N PRO A 417 -4.31 -0.90 -3.54
CA PRO A 417 -4.34 0.36 -2.79
C PRO A 417 -5.69 1.08 -2.85
N ILE A 418 -6.03 1.80 -1.77
CA ILE A 418 -7.31 2.51 -1.60
C ILE A 418 -7.59 3.50 -2.75
N HIS A 419 -6.58 4.23 -3.24
CA HIS A 419 -6.76 5.20 -4.32
C HIS A 419 -7.36 4.58 -5.58
N LEU A 420 -6.94 3.37 -5.94
CA LEU A 420 -7.48 2.66 -7.10
C LEU A 420 -8.89 2.13 -6.82
N LYS A 421 -9.13 1.63 -5.60
CA LYS A 421 -10.47 1.23 -5.15
C LYS A 421 -11.46 2.40 -5.20
N ASP A 422 -11.02 3.60 -4.80
CA ASP A 422 -11.83 4.81 -4.83
C ASP A 422 -12.18 5.24 -6.26
N LYS A 423 -11.24 5.14 -7.21
CA LYS A 423 -11.52 5.37 -8.64
C LYS A 423 -12.58 4.41 -9.19
N CYS A 424 -12.61 3.16 -8.75
CA CYS A 424 -13.59 2.16 -9.19
C CYS A 424 -14.91 2.16 -8.42
N LYS A 425 -15.10 3.03 -7.41
CA LYS A 425 -16.19 2.89 -6.42
C LYS A 425 -17.61 2.87 -7.00
N LEU A 426 -17.88 3.65 -8.06
CA LEU A 426 -19.19 3.67 -8.70
C LEU A 426 -19.43 2.43 -9.56
N LEU A 427 -18.40 1.94 -10.25
CA LEU A 427 -18.48 0.69 -11.00
C LEU A 427 -18.75 -0.50 -10.07
N ILE A 428 -18.03 -0.57 -8.95
CA ILE A 428 -18.24 -1.59 -7.92
C ILE A 428 -19.65 -1.47 -7.33
N SER A 429 -20.15 -0.24 -7.16
CA SER A 429 -21.54 0.00 -6.72
C SER A 429 -22.56 -0.49 -7.75
N GLY A 430 -22.29 -0.31 -9.05
CA GLY A 430 -23.13 -0.83 -10.13
C GLY A 430 -23.15 -2.36 -10.18
N LEU A 431 -21.98 -3.00 -10.09
CA LEU A 431 -21.84 -4.45 -9.96
C LEU A 431 -22.59 -4.97 -8.72
N PHE A 432 -22.42 -4.28 -7.59
CA PHE A 432 -23.12 -4.61 -6.36
C PHE A 432 -24.64 -4.58 -6.55
N LEU A 433 -25.22 -3.60 -7.25
CA LEU A 433 -26.67 -3.58 -7.49
C LEU A 433 -27.15 -4.63 -8.50
N GLN A 434 -26.30 -5.03 -9.46
CA GLN A 434 -26.67 -6.00 -10.49
C GLN A 434 -26.66 -7.44 -10.01
N THR A 435 -25.62 -7.82 -9.26
CA THR A 435 -25.34 -9.23 -9.03
C THR A 435 -26.30 -9.87 -8.03
N THR A 436 -26.76 -11.07 -8.35
CA THR A 436 -27.57 -11.93 -7.48
C THR A 436 -26.74 -13.01 -6.77
N GLU A 437 -25.47 -13.17 -7.13
CA GLU A 437 -24.54 -14.12 -6.50
C GLU A 437 -24.02 -13.58 -5.16
N PRO A 438 -24.16 -14.32 -4.05
CA PRO A 438 -23.80 -13.83 -2.72
C PRO A 438 -22.30 -13.58 -2.56
N ARG A 439 -21.44 -14.36 -3.23
CA ARG A 439 -19.96 -14.22 -3.14
C ARG A 439 -19.46 -12.91 -3.74
N VAL A 440 -20.04 -12.52 -4.88
CA VAL A 440 -19.73 -11.24 -5.52
C VAL A 440 -20.27 -10.08 -4.68
N THR A 441 -21.48 -10.22 -4.12
CA THR A 441 -22.05 -9.23 -3.18
C THR A 441 -21.15 -9.01 -1.98
N GLU A 442 -20.61 -10.08 -1.39
CA GLU A 442 -19.69 -10.02 -0.25
C GLU A 442 -18.40 -9.28 -0.60
N LEU A 443 -17.72 -9.67 -1.68
CA LEU A 443 -16.48 -9.02 -2.12
C LEU A 443 -16.70 -7.54 -2.45
N CYS A 444 -17.74 -7.19 -3.21
CA CYS A 444 -18.08 -5.80 -3.50
C CYS A 444 -18.36 -5.01 -2.22
N SER A 445 -19.11 -5.59 -1.28
CA SER A 445 -19.45 -4.90 -0.03
C SER A 445 -18.22 -4.62 0.83
N ASN A 446 -17.27 -5.57 0.92
CA ASN A 446 -16.02 -5.39 1.64
C ASN A 446 -15.18 -4.27 1.03
N ILE A 447 -15.07 -4.23 -0.31
CA ILE A 447 -14.31 -3.17 -1.01
C ILE A 447 -14.98 -1.80 -0.81
N LEU A 448 -16.31 -1.71 -0.92
CA LEU A 448 -17.04 -0.46 -0.70
C LEU A 448 -16.91 0.04 0.75
N VAL A 449 -16.93 -0.87 1.73
CA VAL A 449 -16.67 -0.55 3.14
C VAL A 449 -15.25 0.00 3.31
N ASP A 450 -14.25 -0.62 2.70
CA ASP A 450 -12.87 -0.14 2.78
C ASP A 450 -12.70 1.26 2.18
N VAL A 451 -13.32 1.54 1.03
CA VAL A 451 -13.35 2.89 0.44
C VAL A 451 -14.06 3.89 1.36
N SER A 452 -15.13 3.47 2.03
CA SER A 452 -15.92 4.33 2.91
C SER A 452 -15.20 4.73 4.22
N LYS A 453 -14.24 3.92 4.69
CA LYS A 453 -13.43 4.24 5.88
C LYS A 453 -12.54 5.46 5.64
N GLU A 454 -12.01 5.59 4.43
CA GLU A 454 -11.09 6.67 4.03
C GLU A 454 -11.86 7.88 3.48
N SER A 455 -12.90 7.65 2.67
CA SER A 455 -13.74 8.70 2.09
C SER A 455 -15.07 8.87 2.83
N LYS A 456 -15.06 9.69 3.90
CA LYS A 456 -16.26 9.92 4.74
C LYS A 456 -17.49 10.39 3.96
N SER A 457 -17.31 11.14 2.88
CA SER A 457 -18.41 11.60 2.00
C SER A 457 -19.09 10.49 1.21
N PHE A 458 -18.39 9.37 0.99
CA PHE A 458 -18.91 8.19 0.30
C PHE A 458 -19.62 7.21 1.25
N ALA A 459 -19.30 7.20 2.55
CA ALA A 459 -19.99 6.35 3.52
C ALA A 459 -21.51 6.63 3.61
N SER A 460 -21.93 7.89 3.45
CA SER A 460 -23.36 8.25 3.35
C SER A 460 -23.99 7.83 2.00
N HIS A 461 -23.18 7.54 1.00
CA HIS A 461 -23.62 6.98 -0.28
C HIS A 461 -23.86 5.47 -0.19
N VAL A 462 -22.99 4.73 0.51
CA VAL A 462 -23.05 3.26 0.58
C VAL A 462 -24.25 2.74 1.36
N LEU A 463 -24.68 3.43 2.44
CA LEU A 463 -25.81 2.98 3.25
C LEU A 463 -27.12 2.85 2.43
N PRO A 464 -27.56 3.87 1.66
CA PRO A 464 -28.69 3.72 0.73
C PRO A 464 -28.56 2.55 -0.25
N LEU A 465 -27.36 2.28 -0.77
CA LEU A 465 -27.12 1.15 -1.70
C LEU A 465 -27.38 -0.19 -1.01
N VAL A 466 -26.82 -0.39 0.19
CA VAL A 466 -26.99 -1.61 0.98
C VAL A 466 -28.46 -1.81 1.33
N LEU A 467 -29.18 -0.76 1.73
CA LEU A 467 -30.60 -0.84 2.04
C LEU A 467 -31.44 -1.16 0.80
N HIS A 468 -31.15 -0.51 -0.33
CA HIS A 468 -31.83 -0.80 -1.59
C HIS A 468 -31.62 -2.26 -2.01
N LYS A 469 -30.40 -2.80 -1.87
CA LYS A 469 -30.13 -4.20 -2.15
C LYS A 469 -30.80 -5.16 -1.16
N LEU A 470 -30.80 -4.81 0.14
CA LEU A 470 -31.41 -5.62 1.19
C LEU A 470 -32.92 -5.79 0.95
N THR A 471 -33.62 -4.71 0.58
CA THR A 471 -35.07 -4.77 0.28
C THR A 471 -35.41 -5.62 -0.94
N LYS A 472 -34.45 -5.82 -1.86
CA LYS A 472 -34.62 -6.64 -3.07
C LYS A 472 -34.06 -8.07 -2.92
N SER A 473 -33.26 -8.33 -1.89
CA SER A 473 -32.61 -9.63 -1.66
C SER A 473 -33.64 -10.71 -1.31
N ARG A 474 -33.54 -11.87 -1.97
CA ARG A 474 -34.39 -13.04 -1.70
C ARG A 474 -33.64 -14.18 -1.00
N SER A 475 -32.31 -14.09 -0.92
CA SER A 475 -31.43 -15.13 -0.37
C SER A 475 -30.99 -14.81 1.04
N ASN A 476 -31.17 -15.76 1.98
CA ASN A 476 -30.75 -15.61 3.37
C ASN A 476 -29.24 -15.35 3.52
N ALA A 477 -28.41 -15.94 2.66
CA ALA A 477 -26.96 -15.75 2.68
C ALA A 477 -26.57 -14.31 2.29
N GLU A 478 -27.26 -13.76 1.29
CA GLU A 478 -27.07 -12.38 0.84
C GLU A 478 -27.56 -11.39 1.90
N SER A 479 -28.77 -11.58 2.44
CA SER A 479 -29.28 -10.71 3.50
C SER A 479 -28.38 -10.72 4.74
N LYS A 480 -27.84 -11.89 5.13
CA LYS A 480 -26.86 -11.99 6.23
C LYS A 480 -25.60 -11.17 5.93
N CYS A 481 -25.03 -11.30 4.73
CA CYS A 481 -23.86 -10.53 4.32
C CYS A 481 -24.12 -9.02 4.40
N LEU A 482 -25.26 -8.57 3.86
CA LEU A 482 -25.64 -7.15 3.87
C LEU A 482 -25.86 -6.62 5.28
N LEU A 483 -26.49 -7.38 6.17
CA LEU A 483 -26.67 -6.99 7.57
C LEU A 483 -25.34 -6.85 8.31
N LEU A 484 -24.34 -7.68 7.99
CA LEU A 484 -22.99 -7.58 8.57
C LEU A 484 -22.24 -6.31 8.13
N VAL A 485 -22.60 -5.73 6.99
CA VAL A 485 -22.00 -4.50 6.46
C VAL A 485 -22.54 -3.25 7.16
N ILE A 486 -23.80 -3.26 7.61
CA ILE A 486 -24.45 -2.09 8.22
C ILE A 486 -23.65 -1.50 9.39
N PRO A 487 -23.16 -2.28 10.38
CA PRO A 487 -22.36 -1.76 11.48
C PRO A 487 -21.03 -1.10 11.06
N GLU A 488 -20.46 -1.48 9.91
CA GLU A 488 -19.22 -0.91 9.40
C GLU A 488 -19.42 0.52 8.87
N LEU A 489 -20.65 0.90 8.54
CA LEU A 489 -21.01 2.21 7.98
C LEU A 489 -21.32 3.27 9.05
N VAL A 490 -21.15 2.94 10.34
CA VAL A 490 -21.46 3.82 11.49
C VAL A 490 -20.45 4.98 11.63
N ASN A 491 -19.32 4.94 10.92
CA ASN A 491 -18.23 5.93 11.00
C ASN A 491 -18.68 7.38 10.72
N THR A 492 -19.79 7.58 10.01
CA THR A 492 -20.39 8.91 9.79
C THR A 492 -21.55 9.15 10.75
N LYS A 493 -21.54 10.31 11.40
CA LYS A 493 -22.60 10.75 12.33
C LYS A 493 -24.00 10.71 11.70
N GLU A 494 -24.09 10.93 10.39
CA GLU A 494 -25.32 10.92 9.58
C GLU A 494 -25.96 9.52 9.50
N ASN A 495 -25.16 8.46 9.52
CA ASN A 495 -25.64 7.09 9.37
C ASN A 495 -26.16 6.50 10.70
N VAL A 496 -25.62 6.94 11.84
CA VAL A 496 -25.96 6.43 13.19
C VAL A 496 -27.48 6.32 13.47
N PRO A 497 -28.32 7.35 13.24
CA PRO A 497 -29.75 7.26 13.56
C PRO A 497 -30.49 6.21 12.71
N ILE A 498 -30.16 6.14 11.41
CA ILE A 498 -30.77 5.20 10.47
C ILE A 498 -30.37 3.76 10.84
N ILE A 499 -29.09 3.55 11.13
CA ILE A 499 -28.57 2.24 11.55
C ILE A 499 -29.23 1.79 12.85
N ASN A 500 -29.35 2.68 13.84
CA ASN A 500 -30.01 2.32 15.10
C ASN A 500 -31.49 1.98 14.90
N LEU A 501 -32.21 2.69 14.03
CA LEU A 501 -33.59 2.37 13.69
C LEU A 501 -33.69 0.94 13.09
N ILE A 502 -32.79 0.59 12.17
CA ILE A 502 -32.76 -0.74 11.55
C ILE A 502 -32.43 -1.83 12.59
N LEU A 503 -31.46 -1.60 13.46
CA LEU A 503 -31.11 -2.59 14.48
C LEU A 503 -32.23 -2.75 15.51
N ASP A 504 -32.93 -1.69 15.88
CA ASP A 504 -34.07 -1.79 16.80
C ASP A 504 -35.27 -2.53 16.18
N THR A 505 -35.53 -2.34 14.88
CA THR A 505 -36.57 -3.14 14.19
C THR A 505 -36.20 -4.63 14.15
N LEU A 506 -34.93 -4.97 13.90
CA LEU A 506 -34.46 -6.36 13.93
C LEU A 506 -34.51 -6.96 15.34
N LEU A 507 -34.26 -6.18 16.40
CA LEU A 507 -34.38 -6.61 17.79
C LEU A 507 -35.82 -6.90 18.21
N ASN A 508 -36.81 -6.35 17.49
CA ASN A 508 -38.23 -6.65 17.68
C ASN A 508 -38.71 -7.87 16.88
N GLY A 509 -37.87 -8.42 16.00
CA GLY A 509 -38.19 -9.57 15.16
C GLY A 509 -38.04 -10.94 15.85
N ASP A 510 -37.79 -11.97 15.06
CA ASP A 510 -37.66 -13.37 15.50
C ASP A 510 -36.49 -13.61 16.46
N LYS A 511 -36.58 -14.65 17.30
CA LYS A 511 -35.56 -14.98 18.32
C LYS A 511 -34.13 -15.03 17.78
N GLN A 512 -33.92 -15.66 16.62
CA GLN A 512 -32.60 -15.76 15.99
C GLN A 512 -32.05 -14.40 15.55
N LEU A 513 -32.91 -13.51 15.04
CA LEU A 513 -32.53 -12.16 14.66
C LEU A 513 -32.16 -11.34 15.89
N LYS A 514 -32.85 -11.50 17.03
CA LYS A 514 -32.51 -10.79 18.28
C LYS A 514 -31.07 -11.04 18.72
N TYR A 515 -30.62 -12.29 18.68
CA TYR A 515 -29.25 -12.64 19.08
C TYR A 515 -28.23 -12.07 18.10
N PHE A 516 -28.51 -12.18 16.80
CA PHE A 516 -27.65 -11.63 15.76
C PHE A 516 -27.57 -10.10 15.85
N THR A 517 -28.65 -9.42 16.21
CA THR A 517 -28.67 -7.97 16.40
C THR A 517 -27.75 -7.51 17.52
N ILE A 518 -27.57 -8.29 18.60
CA ILE A 518 -26.57 -7.98 19.64
C ILE A 518 -25.15 -8.02 19.06
N GLU A 519 -24.85 -8.99 18.19
CA GLU A 519 -23.57 -9.04 17.48
C GLU A 519 -23.38 -7.82 16.55
N LEU A 520 -24.43 -7.39 15.85
CA LEU A 520 -24.39 -6.19 15.02
C LEU A 520 -24.18 -4.91 15.85
N TYR A 521 -24.85 -4.78 17.00
CA TYR A 521 -24.63 -3.66 17.92
C TYR A 521 -23.21 -3.63 18.50
N LEU A 522 -22.63 -4.79 18.81
CA LEU A 522 -21.22 -4.88 19.22
C LEU A 522 -20.30 -4.39 18.11
N LYS A 523 -20.48 -4.86 16.86
CA LYS A 523 -19.69 -4.38 15.72
C LYS A 523 -19.83 -2.87 15.52
N ALA A 524 -21.02 -2.33 15.71
CA ALA A 524 -21.27 -0.89 15.61
C ALA A 524 -20.58 -0.10 16.72
N PHE A 525 -20.59 -0.62 17.95
CA PHE A 525 -19.90 -0.03 19.10
C PHE A 525 -18.38 0.00 18.92
N ASN A 526 -17.79 -1.03 18.30
CA ASN A 526 -16.36 -1.08 18.01
C ASN A 526 -15.91 0.03 17.06
N ARG A 527 -16.83 0.55 16.23
CA ARG A 527 -16.56 1.62 15.27
C ARG A 527 -16.86 2.99 15.86
N GLU A 528 -17.97 3.13 16.59
CA GLU A 528 -18.40 4.41 17.19
C GLU A 528 -18.80 4.22 18.67
N PRO A 529 -18.04 4.79 19.63
CA PRO A 529 -18.30 4.64 21.07
C PRO A 529 -19.69 5.09 21.53
N ARG A 530 -20.32 6.04 20.82
CA ARG A 530 -21.68 6.53 21.12
C ARG A 530 -22.74 5.45 21.03
N CYS A 531 -22.45 4.35 20.32
CA CYS A 531 -23.36 3.22 20.20
C CYS A 531 -23.47 2.39 21.49
N TYR A 532 -22.61 2.60 22.49
CA TYR A 532 -22.68 1.91 23.78
C TYR A 532 -24.08 1.98 24.41
N ARG A 533 -24.70 3.17 24.42
CA ARG A 533 -26.04 3.36 25.02
C ARG A 533 -27.11 2.48 24.37
N PHE A 534 -27.00 2.25 23.07
CA PHE A 534 -27.94 1.43 22.31
C PHE A 534 -27.68 -0.05 22.57
N LEU A 535 -26.41 -0.46 22.61
CA LEU A 535 -26.00 -1.81 22.97
C LEU A 535 -26.42 -2.18 24.40
N SER A 536 -26.18 -1.31 25.39
CA SER A 536 -26.58 -1.54 26.78
C SER A 536 -28.10 -1.70 26.91
N ALA A 537 -28.87 -0.87 26.20
CA ALA A 537 -30.33 -0.99 26.18
C ALA A 537 -30.78 -2.31 25.53
N ALA A 538 -30.12 -2.73 24.44
CA ALA A 538 -30.41 -3.98 23.75
C ALA A 538 -30.11 -5.21 24.62
N ILE A 539 -28.97 -5.25 25.32
CA ILE A 539 -28.61 -6.35 26.25
C ILE A 539 -29.63 -6.47 27.38
N ILE A 540 -29.97 -5.34 28.03
CA ILE A 540 -30.96 -5.34 29.12
C ILE A 540 -32.33 -5.82 28.62
N ARG A 541 -32.75 -5.39 27.43
CA ARG A 541 -34.03 -5.81 26.82
C ARG A 541 -34.03 -7.31 26.49
N LEU A 542 -32.92 -7.84 25.97
CA LEU A 542 -32.81 -9.26 25.63
C LEU A 542 -32.85 -10.14 26.90
N MET A 543 -32.06 -9.82 27.92
CA MET A 543 -32.02 -10.59 29.18
C MET A 543 -33.35 -10.58 29.96
N LYS A 544 -34.19 -9.55 29.74
CA LYS A 544 -35.55 -9.47 30.31
C LYS A 544 -36.59 -10.24 29.50
N SER A 545 -36.40 -10.34 28.18
CA SER A 545 -37.40 -10.93 27.27
C SER A 545 -37.17 -12.41 26.99
N ASP A 546 -35.93 -12.90 27.07
CA ASP A 546 -35.57 -14.28 26.76
C ASP A 546 -34.65 -14.89 27.83
N PHE A 547 -35.09 -16.03 28.38
CA PHE A 547 -34.44 -16.78 29.46
C PHE A 547 -33.69 -18.03 28.97
N SER A 548 -33.50 -18.18 27.65
CA SER A 548 -32.73 -19.28 27.09
C SER A 548 -31.23 -19.15 27.38
N TRP A 549 -30.54 -20.29 27.51
CA TRP A 549 -29.08 -20.32 27.66
C TRP A 549 -28.34 -19.60 26.50
N TYR A 550 -28.96 -19.55 25.32
CA TYR A 550 -28.42 -18.87 24.14
C TYR A 550 -28.48 -17.34 24.27
N SER A 551 -29.57 -16.81 24.85
CA SER A 551 -29.69 -15.39 25.21
C SER A 551 -28.60 -14.99 26.20
N ASP A 552 -28.44 -15.79 27.28
CA ASP A 552 -27.44 -15.55 28.32
C ASP A 552 -26.01 -15.64 27.77
N ALA A 553 -25.71 -16.63 26.92
CA ALA A 553 -24.39 -16.78 26.29
C ALA A 553 -24.07 -15.62 25.33
N THR A 554 -25.05 -15.16 24.54
CA THR A 554 -24.89 -14.04 23.60
C THR A 554 -24.63 -12.73 24.36
N CYS A 555 -25.41 -12.47 25.41
CA CYS A 555 -25.22 -11.31 26.28
C CYS A 555 -23.88 -11.38 27.01
N ALA A 556 -23.51 -12.54 27.55
CA ALA A 556 -22.22 -12.73 28.24
C ALA A 556 -21.04 -12.50 27.30
N ARG A 557 -21.12 -12.94 26.05
CA ARG A 557 -20.09 -12.66 25.02
C ARG A 557 -19.99 -11.17 24.73
N ALA A 558 -21.12 -10.47 24.63
CA ALA A 558 -21.17 -9.03 24.44
C ALA A 558 -20.55 -8.27 25.61
N MET A 559 -20.95 -8.63 26.83
CA MET A 559 -20.42 -8.03 28.06
C MET A 559 -18.93 -8.29 28.21
N LYS A 560 -18.43 -9.48 27.89
CA LYS A 560 -17.00 -9.81 27.92
C LYS A 560 -16.19 -8.85 27.07
N TYR A 561 -16.63 -8.65 25.82
CA TYR A 561 -15.96 -7.73 24.91
C TYR A 561 -15.92 -6.29 25.47
N ILE A 562 -17.01 -5.84 26.09
CA ILE A 562 -17.07 -4.51 26.72
C ILE A 562 -16.09 -4.44 27.91
N CYS A 563 -16.09 -5.42 28.80
CA CYS A 563 -15.24 -5.42 29.99
C CYS A 563 -13.73 -5.47 29.66
N GLU A 564 -13.33 -6.19 28.61
CA GLU A 564 -11.92 -6.30 28.19
C GLU A 564 -11.39 -5.03 27.52
N ASN A 565 -12.20 -4.37 26.67
CA ASN A 565 -11.75 -3.23 25.88
C ASN A 565 -12.13 -1.86 26.47
N TYR A 566 -13.23 -1.80 27.23
CA TYR A 566 -13.82 -0.58 27.79
C TYR A 566 -14.24 -0.78 29.26
N PRO A 567 -13.27 -1.02 30.16
CA PRO A 567 -13.55 -1.39 31.55
C PRO A 567 -14.35 -0.31 32.33
N GLU A 568 -14.29 0.96 31.92
CA GLU A 568 -15.06 2.08 32.49
C GLU A 568 -16.58 1.85 32.45
N HIS A 569 -17.06 1.05 31.50
CA HIS A 569 -18.48 0.70 31.37
C HIS A 569 -18.87 -0.56 32.16
N GLY A 570 -17.88 -1.27 32.69
CA GLY A 570 -18.02 -2.59 33.29
C GLY A 570 -18.77 -2.62 34.63
N GLU A 571 -18.65 -1.59 35.46
CA GLU A 571 -19.33 -1.53 36.76
C GLU A 571 -20.86 -1.70 36.63
N LYS A 572 -21.44 -1.05 35.61
CA LYS A 572 -22.88 -1.12 35.30
C LYS A 572 -23.32 -2.50 34.81
N LEU A 573 -22.38 -3.36 34.38
CA LEU A 573 -22.64 -4.71 33.89
C LEU A 573 -22.57 -5.76 35.00
N VAL A 574 -21.96 -5.47 36.15
CA VAL A 574 -21.79 -6.43 37.27
C VAL A 574 -23.11 -7.08 37.72
N PRO A 575 -24.23 -6.35 37.88
CA PRO A 575 -25.51 -6.97 38.22
C PRO A 575 -25.99 -7.98 37.17
N LEU A 576 -25.75 -7.68 35.88
CA LEU A 576 -26.10 -8.56 34.76
C LEU A 576 -25.21 -9.81 34.76
N LEU A 577 -23.92 -9.69 35.08
CA LEU A 577 -22.99 -10.82 35.20
C LEU A 577 -23.39 -11.76 36.34
N SER A 578 -23.75 -11.21 37.50
CA SER A 578 -24.27 -11.98 38.63
C SER A 578 -25.58 -12.71 38.25
N GLN A 579 -26.46 -12.02 37.54
CA GLN A 579 -27.70 -12.61 37.01
C GLN A 579 -27.42 -13.76 36.03
N THR A 580 -26.46 -13.61 35.12
CA THR A 580 -26.03 -14.69 34.22
C THR A 580 -25.53 -15.89 35.01
N LEU A 581 -24.59 -15.70 35.94
CA LEU A 581 -24.04 -16.79 36.76
C LEU A 581 -25.11 -17.54 37.58
N ASN A 582 -26.14 -16.84 38.04
CA ASN A 582 -27.24 -17.45 38.78
C ASN A 582 -28.20 -18.25 37.89
N ARG A 583 -28.40 -17.82 36.64
CA ARG A 583 -29.28 -18.49 35.68
C ARG A 583 -28.63 -19.69 35.01
N SER A 584 -27.34 -19.62 34.73
CA SER A 584 -26.63 -20.58 33.88
C SER A 584 -26.02 -21.79 34.63
N THR A 585 -26.82 -22.43 35.48
CA THR A 585 -26.38 -23.59 36.30
C THR A 585 -26.39 -24.93 35.55
N ASP A 586 -27.13 -25.02 34.45
CA ASP A 586 -27.25 -26.24 33.64
C ASP A 586 -25.97 -26.59 32.88
N THR A 587 -25.87 -27.82 32.37
CA THR A 587 -24.76 -28.27 31.51
C THR A 587 -24.53 -27.36 30.31
N ASN A 588 -25.61 -26.89 29.67
CA ASN A 588 -25.57 -25.95 28.55
C ASN A 588 -25.20 -24.51 28.95
N GLY A 589 -25.43 -24.13 30.22
CA GLY A 589 -25.09 -22.83 30.78
C GLY A 589 -23.60 -22.65 31.11
N GLY A 590 -22.78 -23.68 30.93
CA GLY A 590 -21.34 -23.62 31.20
C GLY A 590 -20.63 -22.51 30.41
N VAL A 591 -21.02 -22.30 29.15
CA VAL A 591 -20.43 -21.27 28.29
C VAL A 591 -20.73 -19.87 28.82
N ALA A 592 -21.99 -19.57 29.16
CA ALA A 592 -22.37 -18.27 29.71
C ALA A 592 -21.67 -17.99 31.05
N SER A 593 -21.57 -18.99 31.92
CA SER A 593 -20.84 -18.90 33.19
C SER A 593 -19.36 -18.63 32.99
N SER A 594 -18.73 -19.36 32.06
CA SER A 594 -17.30 -19.22 31.72
C SER A 594 -16.98 -17.82 31.18
N LEU A 595 -17.87 -17.24 30.37
CA LEU A 595 -17.72 -15.90 29.82
C LEU A 595 -17.91 -14.85 30.93
N ALA A 596 -18.90 -15.02 31.80
CA ALA A 596 -19.13 -14.13 32.92
C ALA A 596 -17.93 -14.09 33.90
N LEU A 597 -17.29 -15.23 34.17
CA LEU A 597 -16.05 -15.27 34.97
C LEU A 597 -14.90 -14.51 34.31
N ARG A 598 -14.75 -14.62 32.99
CA ARG A 598 -13.74 -13.84 32.24
C ARG A 598 -14.05 -12.35 32.24
N CYS A 599 -15.32 -11.95 32.19
CA CYS A 599 -15.71 -10.55 32.40
C CYS A 599 -15.25 -10.05 33.76
N ILE A 600 -15.50 -10.82 34.83
CA ILE A 600 -15.10 -10.47 36.19
C ILE A 600 -13.57 -10.36 36.28
N SER A 601 -12.83 -11.30 35.68
CA SER A 601 -11.37 -11.27 35.63
C SER A 601 -10.84 -9.97 35.01
N ALA A 602 -11.39 -9.59 33.85
CA ALA A 602 -11.02 -8.35 33.17
C ALA A 602 -11.29 -7.11 34.04
N LEU A 603 -12.42 -7.08 34.77
CA LEU A 603 -12.77 -5.96 35.66
C LEU A 603 -11.88 -5.89 36.91
N CYS A 604 -11.49 -7.04 37.46
CA CYS A 604 -10.51 -7.13 38.54
C CYS A 604 -9.14 -6.60 38.10
N LYS A 605 -8.66 -7.01 36.93
CA LYS A 605 -7.39 -6.54 36.36
C LYS A 605 -7.39 -5.03 36.09
N ALA A 606 -8.51 -4.49 35.62
CA ALA A 606 -8.69 -3.05 35.43
C ALA A 606 -8.92 -2.27 36.74
N SER A 607 -8.89 -2.94 37.91
CA SER A 607 -9.16 -2.35 39.22
C SER A 607 -10.53 -1.65 39.34
N VAL A 608 -11.51 -2.06 38.51
CA VAL A 608 -12.90 -1.58 38.57
C VAL A 608 -13.65 -2.26 39.72
N ILE A 609 -13.27 -3.50 40.04
CA ILE A 609 -13.84 -4.29 41.14
C ILE A 609 -12.70 -4.86 41.99
N ASP A 610 -12.88 -4.86 43.30
CA ASP A 610 -11.94 -5.46 44.25
C ASP A 610 -11.94 -7.00 44.19
N VAL A 611 -10.75 -7.60 44.15
CA VAL A 611 -10.53 -9.05 43.98
C VAL A 611 -10.98 -9.83 45.22
N CYS A 612 -10.62 -9.37 46.41
CA CYS A 612 -10.87 -10.09 47.67
C CYS A 612 -12.36 -10.20 47.97
N SER A 613 -13.10 -9.10 47.84
CA SER A 613 -14.55 -9.06 48.02
C SER A 613 -15.29 -9.88 46.94
N THR A 614 -14.82 -9.82 45.69
CA THR A 614 -15.41 -10.59 44.59
C THR A 614 -15.21 -12.09 44.77
N TRP A 615 -14.00 -12.51 45.15
CA TRP A 615 -13.70 -13.92 45.41
C TRP A 615 -14.51 -14.46 46.59
N ARG A 616 -14.71 -13.67 47.66
CA ARG A 616 -15.56 -14.05 48.80
C ARG A 616 -16.99 -14.41 48.38
N VAL A 617 -17.54 -13.73 47.37
CA VAL A 617 -18.88 -13.99 46.84
C VAL A 617 -18.90 -15.18 45.86
N LEU A 618 -17.83 -15.37 45.08
CA LEU A 618 -17.74 -16.42 44.06
C LEU A 618 -17.31 -17.78 44.61
N ALA A 619 -16.38 -17.82 45.57
CA ALA A 619 -15.80 -19.03 46.15
C ALA A 619 -16.81 -20.14 46.48
N PRO A 620 -17.92 -19.90 47.24
CA PRO A 620 -18.84 -20.96 47.62
C PRO A 620 -19.57 -21.61 46.43
N LYS A 621 -19.64 -20.93 45.29
CA LYS A 621 -20.20 -21.48 44.05
C LYS A 621 -19.14 -22.24 43.25
N MET A 622 -17.94 -21.67 43.16
CA MET A 622 -16.84 -22.25 42.37
C MET A 622 -16.34 -23.58 42.97
N GLU A 623 -16.40 -23.76 44.29
CA GLU A 623 -16.05 -25.04 44.95
C GLU A 623 -16.92 -26.22 44.52
N LYS A 624 -18.17 -25.95 44.10
CA LYS A 624 -19.12 -26.98 43.65
C LYS A 624 -19.04 -27.23 42.14
N GLU A 625 -18.25 -26.44 41.41
CA GLU A 625 -18.17 -26.50 39.96
C GLU A 625 -17.36 -27.70 39.49
N LYS A 626 -17.88 -28.39 38.47
CA LYS A 626 -17.24 -29.59 37.89
C LYS A 626 -17.09 -29.49 36.37
N ARG A 627 -17.71 -28.50 35.73
CA ARG A 627 -17.69 -28.32 34.27
C ARG A 627 -16.31 -27.79 33.86
N ALA A 628 -15.60 -28.53 33.00
CA ALA A 628 -14.25 -28.19 32.56
C ALA A 628 -14.13 -26.77 31.98
N VAL A 629 -15.10 -26.35 31.16
CA VAL A 629 -15.12 -25.01 30.53
C VAL A 629 -15.15 -23.87 31.57
N VAL A 630 -15.81 -24.08 32.71
CA VAL A 630 -15.88 -23.08 33.79
C VAL A 630 -14.61 -23.11 34.64
N LEU A 631 -14.07 -24.30 34.91
CA LEU A 631 -12.80 -24.47 35.63
C LEU A 631 -11.61 -23.89 34.85
N GLU A 632 -11.62 -23.97 33.53
CA GLU A 632 -10.62 -23.32 32.66
C GLU A 632 -10.66 -21.79 32.84
N SER A 633 -11.84 -21.16 32.70
CA SER A 633 -12.01 -19.72 32.96
C SER A 633 -11.68 -19.33 34.41
N LEU A 634 -11.90 -20.22 35.37
CA LEU A 634 -11.54 -20.00 36.76
C LEU A 634 -10.02 -19.99 36.95
N CYS A 635 -9.29 -20.88 36.27
CA CYS A 635 -7.83 -20.85 36.25
C CYS A 635 -7.29 -19.56 35.62
N GLU A 636 -7.94 -19.06 34.55
CA GLU A 636 -7.60 -17.74 33.98
C GLU A 636 -7.81 -16.61 35.00
N LEU A 637 -8.95 -16.61 35.72
CA LEU A 637 -9.21 -15.65 36.79
C LEU A 637 -8.10 -15.70 37.85
N PHE A 638 -7.72 -16.91 38.28
CA PHE A 638 -6.63 -17.11 39.23
C PHE A 638 -5.28 -16.61 38.71
N ALA A 639 -4.99 -16.72 37.42
CA ALA A 639 -3.77 -16.14 36.85
C ALA A 639 -3.77 -14.61 36.93
N ASP A 640 -4.90 -13.97 36.61
CA ASP A 640 -5.00 -12.51 36.62
C ASP A 640 -4.89 -11.92 38.04
N ILE A 641 -5.30 -12.66 39.08
CA ILE A 641 -5.14 -12.26 40.49
C ILE A 641 -3.68 -11.96 40.86
N ALA A 642 -2.73 -12.72 40.33
CA ALA A 642 -1.29 -12.52 40.58
C ALA A 642 -0.80 -11.15 40.08
N SER A 643 -1.47 -10.58 39.08
CA SER A 643 -1.14 -9.28 38.49
C SER A 643 -1.90 -8.10 39.11
N CYS A 644 -2.89 -8.36 39.96
CA CYS A 644 -3.70 -7.31 40.58
C CYS A 644 -2.94 -6.65 41.75
N PRO A 645 -3.04 -5.33 41.92
CA PRO A 645 -2.43 -4.65 43.07
C PRO A 645 -3.05 -5.18 44.38
N PRO A 646 -2.26 -5.33 45.45
CA PRO A 646 -2.79 -5.76 46.75
C PRO A 646 -3.86 -4.77 47.23
N SER A 647 -4.98 -5.31 47.68
CA SER A 647 -6.04 -4.52 48.31
C SER A 647 -5.55 -3.93 49.65
N GLN A 648 -6.38 -3.12 50.31
CA GLN A 648 -6.03 -2.35 51.51
C GLN A 648 -5.51 -3.17 52.71
N CYS A 649 -5.55 -4.51 52.66
CA CYS A 649 -5.02 -5.43 53.67
C CYS A 649 -4.13 -6.52 53.03
N MET A 650 -2.81 -6.46 53.31
CA MET A 650 -1.81 -7.41 52.77
C MET A 650 -2.05 -8.86 53.23
N GLU A 651 -2.48 -9.05 54.49
CA GLU A 651 -2.67 -10.38 55.09
C GLU A 651 -3.83 -11.17 54.45
N GLU A 652 -4.94 -10.49 54.12
CA GLU A 652 -6.08 -11.12 53.42
C GLU A 652 -5.72 -11.52 51.99
N TYR A 653 -4.83 -10.76 51.34
CA TYR A 653 -4.37 -11.03 49.99
C TYR A 653 -3.41 -12.24 49.94
N ASP A 654 -2.49 -12.35 50.90
CA ASP A 654 -1.57 -13.50 50.99
C ASP A 654 -2.31 -14.82 51.27
N GLN A 655 -3.31 -14.80 52.16
CA GLN A 655 -4.18 -15.97 52.40
C GLN A 655 -4.99 -16.37 51.15
N LEU A 656 -5.42 -15.37 50.36
CA LEU A 656 -6.10 -15.62 49.10
C LEU A 656 -5.16 -16.27 48.08
N ILE A 657 -3.91 -15.80 47.96
CA ILE A 657 -2.90 -16.41 47.09
C ILE A 657 -2.65 -17.87 47.48
N ASP A 658 -2.45 -18.17 48.76
CA ASP A 658 -2.22 -19.55 49.22
C ASP A 658 -3.40 -20.48 48.87
N ASN A 659 -4.64 -20.00 49.05
CA ASN A 659 -5.83 -20.75 48.67
C ASN A 659 -5.92 -20.96 47.15
N VAL A 660 -5.62 -19.93 46.36
CA VAL A 660 -5.62 -20.00 44.90
C VAL A 660 -4.57 -20.99 44.39
N ILE A 661 -3.33 -20.90 44.87
CA ILE A 661 -2.23 -21.80 44.48
C ILE A 661 -2.57 -23.25 44.85
N SER A 662 -3.13 -23.49 46.04
CA SER A 662 -3.60 -24.81 46.46
C SER A 662 -4.68 -25.38 45.52
N ASN A 663 -5.64 -24.55 45.10
CA ASN A 663 -6.67 -24.96 44.15
C ASN A 663 -6.09 -25.25 42.75
N LEU A 664 -5.15 -24.43 42.26
CA LEU A 664 -4.48 -24.66 40.99
C LEU A 664 -3.69 -25.98 40.98
N TRP A 665 -2.96 -26.28 42.05
CA TRP A 665 -2.25 -27.55 42.20
C TRP A 665 -3.20 -28.74 42.31
N LYS A 666 -4.32 -28.59 43.00
CA LYS A 666 -5.38 -29.60 43.03
C LYS A 666 -5.91 -29.88 41.62
N TYR A 667 -6.15 -28.85 40.80
CA TYR A 667 -6.57 -29.03 39.42
C TYR A 667 -5.48 -29.67 38.55
N ALA A 668 -4.21 -29.29 38.72
CA ALA A 668 -3.11 -29.86 37.97
C ALA A 668 -2.85 -31.35 38.27
N ALA A 669 -3.06 -31.79 39.51
CA ALA A 669 -2.80 -33.16 39.94
C ALA A 669 -4.02 -34.11 39.82
N THR A 670 -5.22 -33.62 40.13
CA THR A 670 -6.41 -34.49 40.30
C THR A 670 -7.41 -34.47 39.14
N CYS A 671 -7.35 -33.47 38.25
CA CYS A 671 -8.28 -33.41 37.12
C CYS A 671 -7.87 -34.34 35.97
N ASN A 672 -8.83 -35.11 35.46
CA ASN A 672 -8.63 -35.98 34.29
C ASN A 672 -8.65 -35.21 32.96
N ASP A 673 -9.28 -34.03 32.91
CA ASP A 673 -9.36 -33.22 31.70
C ASP A 673 -8.04 -32.46 31.49
N VAL A 674 -7.34 -32.81 30.41
CA VAL A 674 -6.04 -32.24 30.03
C VAL A 674 -6.12 -30.71 29.92
N LYS A 675 -7.23 -30.16 29.43
CA LYS A 675 -7.37 -28.70 29.23
C LYS A 675 -7.35 -27.93 30.54
N VAL A 676 -7.97 -28.49 31.59
CA VAL A 676 -7.99 -27.88 32.92
C VAL A 676 -6.61 -27.95 33.55
N VAL A 677 -5.90 -29.07 33.37
CA VAL A 677 -4.51 -29.24 33.85
C VAL A 677 -3.57 -28.23 33.17
N GLU A 678 -3.66 -28.07 31.85
CA GLU A 678 -2.87 -27.09 31.10
C GLU A 678 -3.18 -25.65 31.53
N ALA A 679 -4.46 -25.31 31.70
CA ALA A 679 -4.88 -23.99 32.16
C ALA A 679 -4.38 -23.70 33.59
N ALA A 680 -4.41 -24.68 34.49
CA ALA A 680 -3.91 -24.55 35.85
C ALA A 680 -2.39 -24.33 35.88
N LEU A 681 -1.62 -25.11 35.10
CA LEU A 681 -0.16 -24.92 34.97
C LEU A 681 0.19 -23.55 34.36
N LYS A 682 -0.56 -23.12 33.36
CA LYS A 682 -0.40 -21.79 32.77
C LYS A 682 -0.69 -20.68 33.79
N ALA A 683 -1.71 -20.85 34.63
CA ALA A 683 -2.03 -19.91 35.69
C ALA A 683 -0.93 -19.86 36.76
N LEU A 684 -0.39 -21.00 37.17
CA LEU A 684 0.75 -21.07 38.10
C LEU A 684 1.99 -20.33 37.59
N ALA A 685 2.19 -20.27 36.27
CA ALA A 685 3.33 -19.57 35.66
C ALA A 685 3.29 -18.04 35.82
N SER A 686 2.16 -17.47 36.24
CA SER A 686 2.00 -16.03 36.53
C SER A 686 2.43 -15.63 37.94
N TYR A 687 2.60 -16.61 38.84
CA TYR A 687 3.04 -16.41 40.21
C TYR A 687 4.57 -16.47 40.30
N ARG A 688 5.15 -15.70 41.22
CA ARG A 688 6.59 -15.76 41.48
C ARG A 688 6.95 -17.03 42.22
N LEU A 689 8.16 -17.53 41.99
CA LEU A 689 8.69 -18.70 42.70
C LEU A 689 8.65 -18.53 44.24
N GLU A 690 8.84 -17.31 44.75
CA GLU A 690 8.77 -17.03 46.20
C GLU A 690 7.35 -17.12 46.79
N GLN A 691 6.31 -16.97 45.97
CA GLN A 691 4.90 -17.07 46.40
C GLN A 691 4.42 -18.52 46.50
N ILE A 692 5.15 -19.47 45.90
CA ILE A 692 4.79 -20.88 45.90
C ILE A 692 5.47 -21.57 47.09
N SER A 693 4.68 -21.89 48.12
CA SER A 693 5.18 -22.60 49.30
C SER A 693 5.22 -24.11 49.09
N LEU A 694 6.18 -24.79 49.74
CA LEU A 694 6.30 -26.25 49.69
C LEU A 694 5.05 -27.00 50.20
N LYS A 695 4.25 -26.34 51.05
CA LYS A 695 2.98 -26.86 51.60
C LYS A 695 1.87 -26.93 50.56
N THR A 696 1.86 -26.02 49.58
CA THR A 696 0.82 -25.97 48.53
C THR A 696 1.02 -27.00 47.43
N LEU A 697 2.21 -27.60 47.33
CA LEU A 697 2.52 -28.63 46.34
C LEU A 697 1.83 -29.97 46.66
N PRO A 698 1.32 -30.69 45.66
CA PRO A 698 0.77 -32.03 45.82
C PRO A 698 1.78 -33.01 46.42
N PRO A 699 1.32 -34.00 47.22
CA PRO A 699 2.21 -34.98 47.85
C PRO A 699 3.01 -35.82 46.84
N GLU A 700 2.49 -35.96 45.63
CA GLU A 700 3.12 -36.67 44.52
C GLU A 700 4.41 -35.99 44.03
N PHE A 701 4.52 -34.67 44.16
CA PHE A 701 5.66 -33.87 43.65
C PHE A 701 6.72 -33.58 44.73
N ARG A 702 6.56 -34.09 45.95
CA ARG A 702 7.45 -33.86 47.10
C ARG A 702 7.95 -35.15 47.74
N ARG A 703 8.10 -36.21 46.95
CA ARG A 703 8.57 -37.52 47.43
C ARG A 703 10.07 -37.49 47.73
N ASN A 704 10.52 -38.24 48.74
CA ASN A 704 11.94 -38.46 49.03
C ASN A 704 12.79 -37.18 49.22
N LEU A 705 12.22 -36.13 49.83
CA LEU A 705 12.97 -34.92 50.17
C LEU A 705 13.84 -35.14 51.40
N ALA A 706 15.14 -34.88 51.29
CA ALA A 706 16.07 -34.85 52.42
C ALA A 706 16.23 -33.41 52.93
N LEU A 707 16.24 -33.23 54.25
CA LEU A 707 16.55 -31.94 54.87
C LEU A 707 18.04 -31.61 54.67
N PRO A 708 18.40 -30.43 54.15
CA PRO A 708 19.80 -30.00 54.07
C PRO A 708 20.42 -29.95 55.47
N ALA A 709 21.71 -30.26 55.58
CA ALA A 709 22.44 -30.26 56.86
C ALA A 709 22.36 -28.94 57.63
N ALA A 710 22.10 -27.82 56.94
CA ALA A 710 21.89 -26.51 57.54
C ALA A 710 20.61 -26.40 58.39
N TYR A 711 19.57 -27.18 58.06
CA TYR A 711 18.27 -27.20 58.73
C TYR A 711 18.08 -28.43 59.63
N ALA A 712 19.02 -29.39 59.58
CA ALA A 712 19.04 -30.61 60.39
C ALA A 712 20.17 -30.55 61.44
N LYS A 713 20.25 -29.46 62.22
CA LYS A 713 21.31 -29.26 63.23
C LYS A 713 21.16 -30.14 64.46
N THR A 714 19.93 -30.54 64.79
CA THR A 714 19.62 -31.46 65.88
C THR A 714 18.85 -32.68 65.35
N PRO A 715 18.92 -33.85 66.01
CA PRO A 715 18.13 -35.02 65.62
C PRO A 715 16.60 -34.78 65.69
N ILE A 716 16.15 -33.78 66.45
CA ILE A 716 14.74 -33.35 66.51
C ILE A 716 14.38 -32.54 65.26
N ASP A 717 15.27 -31.66 64.79
CA ASP A 717 15.06 -30.89 63.55
C ASP A 717 15.08 -31.79 62.31
N ALA A 718 15.90 -32.86 62.33
CA ALA A 718 15.96 -33.86 61.27
C ALA A 718 14.68 -34.72 61.15
N ALA A 719 13.85 -34.76 62.19
CA ALA A 719 12.58 -35.51 62.21
C ALA A 719 11.37 -34.70 61.73
N ARG A 720 11.51 -33.38 61.52
CA ARG A 720 10.42 -32.52 61.03
C ARG A 720 10.20 -32.74 59.53
N LEU A 721 8.95 -32.58 59.08
CA LEU A 721 8.65 -32.68 57.66
C LEU A 721 9.32 -31.52 56.90
N PRO A 722 9.95 -31.77 55.74
CA PRO A 722 10.59 -30.73 54.93
C PRO A 722 9.66 -29.55 54.58
N GLU A 723 8.36 -29.79 54.44
CA GLU A 723 7.33 -28.77 54.15
C GLU A 723 7.08 -27.76 55.26
N ASP A 724 7.42 -28.08 56.52
CA ASP A 724 7.26 -27.18 57.66
C ASP A 724 8.51 -26.36 57.96
N VAL A 725 9.64 -26.74 57.38
CA VAL A 725 10.97 -26.20 57.73
C VAL A 725 11.61 -25.43 56.58
N LEU A 726 11.40 -25.86 55.33
CA LEU A 726 12.04 -25.23 54.17
C LEU A 726 11.24 -24.01 53.69
N PRO A 727 11.87 -22.81 53.60
CA PRO A 727 11.20 -21.60 53.10
C PRO A 727 11.20 -21.50 51.57
N TYR A 728 11.59 -22.57 50.86
CA TYR A 728 11.68 -22.62 49.40
C TYR A 728 11.30 -24.00 48.88
N VAL A 729 10.93 -24.09 47.60
CA VAL A 729 10.70 -25.36 46.91
C VAL A 729 12.04 -25.92 46.41
N PRO A 730 12.48 -27.11 46.85
CA PRO A 730 13.68 -27.75 46.34
C PRO A 730 13.55 -28.06 44.84
N GLY A 731 14.61 -27.83 44.06
CA GLY A 731 14.56 -27.99 42.60
C GLY A 731 14.14 -29.39 42.12
N ILE A 732 14.38 -30.44 42.91
CA ILE A 732 13.98 -31.82 42.58
C ILE A 732 12.45 -31.98 42.46
N CYS A 733 11.66 -31.17 43.17
CA CYS A 733 10.20 -31.19 43.09
C CYS A 733 9.70 -30.87 41.67
N TRP A 734 10.41 -30.01 40.92
CA TRP A 734 10.05 -29.68 39.54
C TRP A 734 10.28 -30.85 38.58
N ILE A 735 11.27 -31.69 38.84
CA ILE A 735 11.50 -32.92 38.08
C ILE A 735 10.43 -33.96 38.44
N GLN A 736 10.11 -34.12 39.72
CA GLN A 736 9.03 -35.00 40.16
C GLN A 736 7.68 -34.57 39.61
N MET A 737 7.45 -33.27 39.43
CA MET A 737 6.28 -32.77 38.72
C MET A 737 6.27 -33.26 37.27
N LEU A 738 7.38 -33.11 36.52
CA LEU A 738 7.47 -33.59 35.14
C LEU A 738 7.27 -35.12 35.03
N GLU A 739 7.71 -35.89 36.04
CA GLU A 739 7.56 -37.35 36.10
C GLU A 739 6.13 -37.80 36.39
N ASN A 740 5.40 -37.08 37.24
CA ASN A 740 4.10 -37.52 37.77
C ASN A 740 2.89 -36.82 37.13
N ILE A 741 3.09 -35.74 36.37
CA ILE A 741 1.98 -35.03 35.72
C ILE A 741 1.38 -35.83 34.56
N ASN A 742 0.14 -35.50 34.19
CA ASN A 742 -0.50 -36.11 33.02
C ASN A 742 0.40 -35.95 31.79
N LYS A 743 0.79 -37.08 31.17
CA LYS A 743 1.72 -37.12 30.03
C LYS A 743 1.28 -36.24 28.87
N ALA A 744 -0.02 -35.99 28.70
CA ALA A 744 -0.55 -35.12 27.66
C ALA A 744 -0.28 -33.62 27.94
N ALA A 745 -0.15 -33.22 29.21
CA ALA A 745 0.09 -31.83 29.63
C ALA A 745 1.58 -31.53 29.92
N LEU A 746 2.50 -32.44 29.56
CA LEU A 746 3.93 -32.31 29.84
C LEU A 746 4.55 -31.03 29.25
N SER A 747 4.11 -30.63 28.05
CA SER A 747 4.57 -29.40 27.39
C SER A 747 4.14 -28.14 28.16
N ALA A 748 2.93 -28.13 28.74
CA ALA A 748 2.47 -27.03 29.59
C ALA A 748 3.28 -26.95 30.88
N ALA A 749 3.63 -28.10 31.46
CA ALA A 749 4.52 -28.19 32.62
C ALA A 749 5.93 -27.66 32.30
N GLY A 750 6.47 -27.93 31.11
CA GLY A 750 7.74 -27.33 30.69
C GLY A 750 7.62 -25.82 30.42
N ASN A 751 6.50 -25.32 29.91
CA ASN A 751 6.27 -23.88 29.76
C ASN A 751 6.26 -23.15 31.10
N LEU A 752 5.69 -23.77 32.15
CA LEU A 752 5.79 -23.28 33.54
C LEU A 752 7.25 -23.11 33.97
N LEU A 753 8.09 -24.14 33.74
CA LEU A 753 9.51 -24.08 34.08
C LEU A 753 10.29 -23.05 33.23
N ILE A 754 9.93 -22.84 31.96
CA ILE A 754 10.51 -21.77 31.14
C ILE A 754 10.22 -20.39 31.75
N SER A 755 9.00 -20.16 32.26
CA SER A 755 8.65 -18.89 32.95
C SER A 755 9.54 -18.68 34.17
N PHE A 756 9.67 -19.70 35.02
CA PHE A 756 10.49 -19.66 36.22
C PHE A 756 11.98 -19.49 35.93
N ILE A 757 12.51 -20.16 34.90
CA ILE A 757 13.90 -19.98 34.46
C ILE A 757 14.10 -18.56 33.91
N THR A 758 13.12 -18.01 33.19
CA THR A 758 13.22 -16.64 32.66
C THR A 758 13.32 -15.61 33.79
N GLU A 759 12.52 -15.76 34.85
CA GLU A 759 12.61 -14.93 36.06
C GLU A 759 13.96 -15.13 36.77
N GLU A 760 14.38 -16.38 36.96
CA GLU A 760 15.66 -16.74 37.59
C GLU A 760 16.86 -16.13 36.84
N VAL A 761 16.91 -16.28 35.52
CA VAL A 761 17.97 -15.73 34.64
C VAL A 761 18.01 -14.20 34.70
N ASN A 762 16.85 -13.54 34.72
CA ASN A 762 16.78 -12.09 34.87
C ASN A 762 17.36 -11.61 36.20
N SER A 763 17.12 -12.37 37.28
CA SER A 763 17.64 -12.07 38.62
C SER A 763 19.16 -12.22 38.76
N PHE A 764 19.81 -13.00 37.89
CA PHE A 764 21.25 -13.24 37.97
C PHE A 764 22.08 -11.98 37.68
N ARG A 765 23.09 -11.78 38.53
CA ARG A 765 24.14 -10.75 38.40
C ARG A 765 25.30 -11.30 37.55
N SER A 766 26.11 -10.41 36.98
CA SER A 766 27.24 -10.75 36.09
C SER A 766 28.23 -11.75 36.70
N GLY A 767 28.43 -11.73 38.02
CA GLY A 767 29.35 -12.64 38.72
C GLY A 767 29.05 -14.14 38.57
N VAL A 768 27.80 -14.53 38.28
CA VAL A 768 27.43 -15.95 38.04
C VAL A 768 28.02 -16.46 36.71
N TYR A 769 28.32 -15.55 35.77
CA TYR A 769 28.83 -15.86 34.44
C TYR A 769 30.36 -15.76 34.33
N VAL A 770 31.03 -15.19 35.33
CA VAL A 770 32.49 -14.99 35.33
C VAL A 770 33.17 -16.10 36.12
N TRP A 771 33.91 -16.96 35.42
CA TRP A 771 34.63 -18.09 36.01
C TRP A 771 36.15 -17.94 35.84
N PRO A 772 36.94 -17.91 36.93
CA PRO A 772 38.38 -17.62 36.86
C PRO A 772 39.24 -18.79 36.36
N GLN A 773 38.77 -20.05 36.45
CA GLN A 773 39.51 -21.22 35.95
C GLN A 773 38.56 -22.31 35.41
N ARG A 774 38.58 -22.50 34.08
CA ARG A 774 37.84 -23.51 33.30
C ARG A 774 36.31 -23.51 33.51
N GLU A 775 35.59 -24.17 32.61
CA GLU A 775 34.12 -24.27 32.69
C GLU A 775 33.70 -25.17 33.87
N PRO A 776 32.61 -24.82 34.58
CA PRO A 776 32.13 -25.64 35.69
C PRO A 776 31.55 -26.96 35.18
N GLN A 777 31.84 -28.06 35.89
CA GLN A 777 31.47 -29.43 35.45
C GLN A 777 30.00 -29.79 35.68
N ASN A 778 29.28 -29.02 36.50
CA ASN A 778 27.90 -29.30 36.89
C ASN A 778 27.20 -28.03 37.38
N PHE A 779 25.87 -28.06 37.50
CA PHE A 779 25.07 -26.91 37.96
C PHE A 779 25.00 -26.77 39.50
N LYS A 780 25.81 -27.52 40.28
CA LYS A 780 25.71 -27.53 41.74
C LYS A 780 26.13 -26.22 42.40
N TYR A 781 26.83 -25.35 41.68
CA TYR A 781 27.19 -24.01 42.15
C TYR A 781 25.98 -23.07 42.28
N LEU A 782 24.86 -23.40 41.62
CA LEU A 782 23.60 -22.68 41.77
C LEU A 782 22.88 -23.11 43.06
N PRO A 783 22.05 -22.25 43.67
CA PRO A 783 21.26 -22.58 44.87
C PRO A 783 20.36 -23.81 44.69
N GLU A 784 20.01 -24.50 45.78
CA GLU A 784 19.12 -25.68 45.73
C GLU A 784 17.68 -25.37 45.28
N LYS A 785 17.27 -24.10 45.42
CA LYS A 785 16.00 -23.57 44.90
C LYS A 785 16.00 -23.32 43.38
N SER A 786 17.17 -23.41 42.73
CA SER A 786 17.32 -23.10 41.31
C SER A 786 16.62 -24.12 40.42
N VAL A 787 15.80 -23.65 39.49
CA VAL A 787 15.12 -24.50 38.50
C VAL A 787 16.12 -24.95 37.44
N ILE A 788 17.03 -24.05 37.03
CA ILE A 788 18.12 -24.37 36.10
C ILE A 788 18.99 -25.51 36.63
N ARG A 789 19.34 -25.46 37.94
CA ARG A 789 20.10 -26.54 38.58
C ARG A 789 19.40 -27.88 38.48
N ALA A 790 18.09 -27.91 38.73
CA ALA A 790 17.32 -29.14 38.71
C ALA A 790 17.25 -29.75 37.31
N VAL A 791 16.85 -28.95 36.32
CA VAL A 791 16.73 -29.38 34.92
C VAL A 791 18.09 -29.79 34.35
N GLY A 792 19.14 -29.00 34.61
CA GLY A 792 20.48 -29.27 34.14
C GLY A 792 21.13 -30.50 34.77
N GLU A 793 20.98 -30.70 36.08
CA GLU A 793 21.49 -31.92 36.73
C GLU A 793 20.70 -33.17 36.31
N TYR A 794 19.39 -33.05 36.06
CA TYR A 794 18.60 -34.14 35.51
C TYR A 794 19.11 -34.55 34.12
N LEU A 795 19.27 -33.58 33.20
CA LEU A 795 19.83 -33.83 31.86
C LEU A 795 21.22 -34.49 31.90
N ARG A 796 22.06 -34.13 32.88
CA ARG A 796 23.41 -34.69 33.05
C ARG A 796 23.40 -36.12 33.60
N ARG A 797 22.46 -36.47 34.49
CA ARG A 797 22.43 -37.75 35.21
C ARG A 797 21.43 -38.78 34.67
N ALA A 798 20.45 -38.34 33.89
CA ALA A 798 19.39 -39.21 33.39
C ALA A 798 19.98 -40.35 32.54
N ASN A 799 19.45 -41.56 32.74
CA ASN A 799 19.82 -42.70 31.93
C ASN A 799 19.22 -42.57 30.52
N LYS A 800 20.08 -42.30 29.54
CA LYS A 800 19.69 -42.05 28.15
C LYS A 800 19.19 -43.30 27.43
N SER A 801 19.44 -44.49 27.97
CA SER A 801 18.98 -45.76 27.40
C SER A 801 17.56 -46.15 27.82
N ASP A 802 16.95 -45.47 28.80
CA ASP A 802 15.60 -45.78 29.29
C ASP A 802 14.52 -44.99 28.51
N PRO A 803 13.66 -45.65 27.73
CA PRO A 803 12.64 -45.00 26.91
C PRO A 803 11.59 -44.23 27.73
N ASN A 804 11.39 -44.57 29.01
CA ASN A 804 10.45 -43.83 29.86
C ASN A 804 10.97 -42.42 30.17
N ASN A 805 12.28 -42.23 30.23
CA ASN A 805 12.90 -40.93 30.49
C ASN A 805 13.04 -40.08 29.21
N HIS A 806 12.98 -40.68 28.02
CA HIS A 806 13.19 -39.97 26.75
C HIS A 806 12.26 -38.78 26.56
N ARG A 807 11.00 -38.89 26.97
CA ARG A 807 10.02 -37.79 26.88
C ARG A 807 10.38 -36.62 27.80
N ILE A 808 10.75 -36.92 29.04
CA ILE A 808 11.13 -35.91 30.03
C ILE A 808 12.47 -35.27 29.64
N ILE A 809 13.44 -36.06 29.18
CA ILE A 809 14.73 -35.56 28.67
C ILE A 809 14.51 -34.64 27.47
N THR A 810 13.66 -35.03 26.51
CA THR A 810 13.34 -34.18 25.34
C THR A 810 12.70 -32.86 25.78
N GLU A 811 11.81 -32.90 26.77
CA GLU A 811 11.18 -31.71 27.33
C GLU A 811 12.18 -30.82 28.09
N CYS A 812 13.08 -31.40 28.89
CA CYS A 812 14.16 -30.65 29.54
C CYS A 812 15.11 -30.00 28.51
N LEU A 813 15.41 -30.68 27.40
CA LEU A 813 16.16 -30.10 26.28
C LEU A 813 15.38 -28.96 25.62
N ARG A 814 14.07 -29.10 25.44
CA ARG A 814 13.19 -28.02 24.92
C ARG A 814 13.24 -26.79 25.82
N ILE A 815 13.18 -26.98 27.14
CA ILE A 815 13.27 -25.91 28.13
C ILE A 815 14.61 -25.17 27.99
N PHE A 816 15.74 -25.87 27.90
CA PHE A 816 17.06 -25.23 27.76
C PHE A 816 17.31 -24.62 26.37
N ALA A 817 16.70 -25.17 25.32
CA ALA A 817 16.78 -24.65 23.96
C ALA A 817 15.94 -23.38 23.75
N HIS A 818 15.10 -22.98 24.70
CA HIS A 818 14.36 -21.73 24.64
C HIS A 818 15.32 -20.52 24.65
N ARG A 819 14.97 -19.45 23.92
CA ARG A 819 15.81 -18.25 23.81
C ARG A 819 15.51 -17.30 24.98
N TYR A 820 16.32 -17.38 26.02
CA TYR A 820 16.21 -16.56 27.24
C TYR A 820 16.79 -15.14 27.06
N PRO A 821 16.36 -14.16 27.90
CA PRO A 821 16.85 -12.78 27.82
C PRO A 821 18.34 -12.61 28.12
N LYS A 822 18.90 -13.48 28.96
CA LYS A 822 20.35 -13.64 29.16
C LYS A 822 20.71 -15.12 28.89
N PRO A 823 21.96 -15.43 28.52
CA PRO A 823 22.40 -16.82 28.35
C PRO A 823 22.19 -17.62 29.65
N LEU A 824 22.04 -18.95 29.54
CA LEU A 824 22.00 -19.78 30.74
C LEU A 824 23.39 -19.80 31.41
N PRO A 825 23.46 -20.01 32.74
CA PRO A 825 24.73 -20.18 33.45
C PRO A 825 25.60 -21.25 32.79
N ASN A 826 26.87 -20.92 32.55
CA ASN A 826 27.77 -21.77 31.77
C ASN A 826 28.09 -23.09 32.52
N VAL A 827 28.28 -24.17 31.76
CA VAL A 827 28.75 -25.49 32.22
C VAL A 827 29.54 -26.17 31.09
N ASN A 828 30.28 -27.23 31.40
CA ASN A 828 30.81 -28.10 30.35
C ASN A 828 29.64 -28.83 29.65
N TRP A 829 29.37 -28.47 28.40
CA TRP A 829 28.29 -29.02 27.56
C TRP A 829 28.62 -30.36 26.89
N ASP A 830 29.79 -30.97 27.16
CA ASP A 830 30.19 -32.26 26.59
C ASP A 830 29.16 -33.38 26.80
N PHE A 831 28.35 -33.31 27.88
CA PHE A 831 27.29 -34.30 28.13
C PHE A 831 26.20 -34.31 27.05
N LEU A 832 26.09 -33.28 26.22
CA LEU A 832 25.17 -33.22 25.08
C LEU A 832 25.61 -34.11 23.90
N LYS A 833 26.88 -34.52 23.82
CA LYS A 833 27.34 -35.43 22.75
C LYS A 833 26.57 -36.74 22.76
N ASN A 834 26.35 -37.31 23.95
CA ASN A 834 25.68 -38.60 24.07
C ASN A 834 24.14 -38.49 23.89
N THR A 835 23.55 -37.28 23.76
CA THR A 835 22.11 -37.14 23.43
C THR A 835 21.84 -37.12 21.93
N LEU A 836 22.88 -37.00 21.09
CA LEU A 836 22.75 -36.85 19.65
C LEU A 836 22.43 -38.16 18.92
N GLU A 837 22.79 -39.32 19.49
CA GLU A 837 22.73 -40.61 18.78
C GLU A 837 21.55 -41.50 19.23
N GLU A 838 21.00 -41.32 20.44
CA GLU A 838 20.19 -42.36 21.11
C GLU A 838 18.70 -42.06 21.34
N ILE A 839 18.22 -40.80 21.28
CA ILE A 839 16.91 -40.42 21.86
C ILE A 839 15.80 -40.11 20.82
N SER A 840 15.88 -38.99 20.10
CA SER A 840 14.85 -38.59 19.11
C SER A 840 15.36 -37.50 18.17
N ALA A 841 14.72 -37.30 17.01
CA ALA A 841 15.07 -36.22 16.08
C ALA A 841 14.81 -34.82 16.67
N GLU A 842 13.81 -34.68 17.54
CA GLU A 842 13.49 -33.43 18.25
C GLU A 842 14.55 -33.10 19.30
N ALA A 843 15.02 -34.10 20.05
CA ALA A 843 16.11 -33.95 21.01
C ALA A 843 17.41 -33.48 20.33
N LYS A 844 17.72 -33.98 19.12
CA LYS A 844 18.86 -33.50 18.32
C LYS A 844 18.72 -32.03 17.96
N LYS A 845 17.54 -31.61 17.50
CA LYS A 845 17.23 -30.20 17.18
C LYS A 845 17.45 -29.29 18.39
N TYR A 846 16.92 -29.65 19.56
CA TYR A 846 17.10 -28.86 20.77
C TYR A 846 18.55 -28.84 21.25
N THR A 847 19.26 -29.97 21.14
CA THR A 847 20.68 -30.06 21.48
C THR A 847 21.53 -29.11 20.62
N LEU A 848 21.31 -29.09 19.30
CA LEU A 848 21.98 -28.17 18.39
C LEU A 848 21.65 -26.71 18.71
N ALA A 849 20.39 -26.38 18.99
CA ALA A 849 19.99 -25.02 19.36
C ALA A 849 20.68 -24.55 20.65
N ILE A 850 20.74 -25.40 21.69
CA ILE A 850 21.44 -25.10 22.95
C ILE A 850 22.92 -24.80 22.67
N ALA A 851 23.58 -25.64 21.88
CA ALA A 851 24.98 -25.46 21.56
C ALA A 851 25.24 -24.18 20.74
N CYS A 852 24.36 -23.84 19.78
CA CYS A 852 24.44 -22.58 19.04
C CYS A 852 24.31 -21.36 19.97
N HIS A 853 23.31 -21.34 20.85
CA HIS A 853 23.09 -20.22 21.77
C HIS A 853 24.27 -19.98 22.73
N HIS A 854 25.01 -21.02 23.10
CA HIS A 854 26.12 -20.95 24.06
C HIS A 854 27.50 -20.91 23.41
N ALA A 855 27.62 -21.04 22.09
CA ALA A 855 28.92 -21.09 21.40
C ALA A 855 29.77 -19.83 21.58
N THR A 856 29.16 -18.67 21.84
CA THR A 856 29.86 -17.41 22.10
C THR A 856 30.49 -17.35 23.49
N ILE A 857 29.93 -18.09 24.46
CA ILE A 857 30.28 -18.00 25.89
C ILE A 857 31.04 -19.24 26.36
N SER A 858 30.73 -20.40 25.78
CA SER A 858 31.26 -21.70 26.17
C SER A 858 32.19 -22.30 25.12
N LEU A 859 33.38 -22.72 25.57
CA LEU A 859 34.36 -23.40 24.75
C LEU A 859 33.93 -24.84 24.39
N SER A 860 33.30 -25.57 25.32
CA SER A 860 32.79 -26.92 25.03
C SER A 860 31.64 -26.89 24.01
N ALA A 861 30.72 -25.92 24.12
CA ALA A 861 29.66 -25.72 23.12
C ALA A 861 30.22 -25.29 21.75
N LYS A 862 31.20 -24.38 21.74
CA LYS A 862 31.89 -23.97 20.51
C LYS A 862 32.58 -25.14 19.82
N SER A 863 33.38 -25.91 20.55
CA SER A 863 34.06 -27.09 20.01
C SER A 863 33.08 -28.12 19.49
N PHE A 864 31.94 -28.31 20.17
CA PHE A 864 30.88 -29.20 19.71
C PHE A 864 30.30 -28.79 18.35
N ILE A 865 29.98 -27.50 18.17
CA ILE A 865 29.49 -26.98 16.89
C ILE A 865 30.57 -27.02 15.80
N GLU A 866 31.83 -26.68 16.12
CA GLU A 866 32.94 -26.75 15.16
C GLU A 866 33.16 -28.19 14.66
N ASN A 867 33.10 -29.18 15.55
CA ASN A 867 33.17 -30.59 15.17
C ASN A 867 31.99 -31.00 14.29
N TYR A 868 30.77 -30.54 14.61
CA TYR A 868 29.60 -30.82 13.79
C TYR A 868 29.71 -30.18 12.40
N LEU A 869 30.11 -28.91 12.30
CA LEU A 869 30.30 -28.21 11.01
C LEU A 869 31.50 -28.74 10.22
N SER A 870 32.50 -29.34 10.87
CA SER A 870 33.64 -29.95 10.19
C SER A 870 33.25 -31.09 9.24
N MET A 871 32.08 -31.71 9.47
CA MET A 871 31.51 -32.71 8.54
C MET A 871 31.31 -32.13 7.13
N TYR A 872 31.03 -30.83 6.99
CA TYR A 872 30.84 -30.18 5.68
C TYR A 872 32.14 -29.89 4.93
N LYS A 873 33.32 -30.07 5.56
CA LYS A 873 34.61 -29.90 4.87
C LYS A 873 34.98 -31.09 3.98
N SER A 874 34.35 -32.26 4.20
CA SER A 874 34.72 -33.54 3.58
C SER A 874 33.62 -34.16 2.74
N ILE A 875 32.53 -33.45 2.46
CA ILE A 875 31.40 -33.98 1.66
C ILE A 875 31.62 -33.62 0.19
N ASP A 876 31.67 -34.63 -0.68
CA ASP A 876 31.53 -34.45 -2.12
C ASP A 876 30.05 -34.20 -2.47
N ASN A 877 29.78 -33.26 -3.39
CA ASN A 877 28.42 -32.80 -3.76
C ASN A 877 27.47 -33.95 -4.16
N SER A 878 27.98 -35.10 -4.60
CA SER A 878 27.19 -36.28 -4.99
C SER A 878 26.63 -37.12 -3.84
N GLU A 879 27.16 -37.01 -2.62
CA GLU A 879 26.72 -37.79 -1.44
C GLU A 879 25.93 -36.97 -0.41
N PHE A 880 25.67 -35.69 -0.69
CA PHE A 880 25.03 -34.79 0.27
C PHE A 880 23.54 -35.10 0.47
N ILE A 881 23.18 -35.57 1.67
CA ILE A 881 21.78 -35.78 2.09
C ILE A 881 21.33 -34.64 3.00
N TRP A 882 20.39 -33.83 2.52
CA TRP A 882 19.75 -32.80 3.32
C TRP A 882 18.90 -33.42 4.44
N LYS A 883 19.41 -33.35 5.67
CA LYS A 883 18.65 -33.71 6.88
C LYS A 883 17.63 -32.61 7.19
N THR A 884 16.35 -32.93 7.03
CA THR A 884 15.20 -32.01 7.13
C THR A 884 15.08 -31.27 8.45
N ASN A 885 15.64 -31.79 9.55
CA ASN A 885 15.45 -31.22 10.89
C ASN A 885 16.66 -30.43 11.43
N GLU A 886 17.85 -30.58 10.85
CA GLU A 886 19.11 -30.07 11.41
C GLU A 886 19.51 -28.72 10.79
N HIS A 887 19.49 -28.64 9.46
CA HIS A 887 19.90 -27.45 8.70
C HIS A 887 19.07 -26.18 9.02
N PRO A 888 17.72 -26.23 9.12
CA PRO A 888 16.94 -25.05 9.47
C PRO A 888 17.33 -24.47 10.84
N VAL A 889 17.70 -25.32 11.81
CA VAL A 889 18.08 -24.90 13.16
C VAL A 889 19.38 -24.10 13.14
N LEU A 890 20.37 -24.55 12.35
CA LEU A 890 21.62 -23.82 12.16
C LEU A 890 21.38 -22.46 11.50
N TYR A 891 20.54 -22.41 10.46
CA TYR A 891 20.18 -21.16 9.79
C TYR A 891 19.43 -20.18 10.71
N THR A 892 18.44 -20.66 11.47
CA THR A 892 17.74 -19.79 12.45
C THR A 892 18.65 -19.22 13.53
N ASN A 893 19.80 -19.86 13.79
CA ASN A 893 20.82 -19.40 14.73
C ASN A 893 22.10 -18.91 14.03
N LEU A 894 22.03 -18.59 12.73
CA LEU A 894 23.19 -18.15 11.94
C LEU A 894 23.86 -16.92 12.55
N GLN A 895 23.07 -16.03 13.16
CA GLN A 895 23.58 -14.86 13.86
C GLN A 895 24.54 -15.26 15.00
N ASP A 896 24.14 -16.20 15.86
CA ASP A 896 24.94 -16.63 17.01
C ASP A 896 26.19 -17.39 16.53
N LEU A 897 26.08 -18.15 15.43
CA LEU A 897 27.20 -18.82 14.77
C LEU A 897 28.23 -17.82 14.21
N CYS A 898 27.77 -16.80 13.48
CA CYS A 898 28.63 -15.74 12.92
C CYS A 898 29.31 -14.90 14.01
N GLN A 899 28.82 -14.89 15.24
CA GLN A 899 29.49 -14.23 16.36
C GLN A 899 30.53 -15.16 17.02
N ALA A 900 30.24 -16.46 17.14
CA ALA A 900 31.08 -17.41 17.87
C ALA A 900 32.25 -17.98 17.06
N LEU A 901 32.08 -18.16 15.74
CA LEU A 901 32.96 -18.96 14.89
C LEU A 901 33.74 -18.12 13.88
N GLN A 902 34.89 -18.64 13.46
CA GLN A 902 35.70 -18.05 12.40
C GLN A 902 35.10 -18.33 11.00
N PRO A 903 35.29 -17.42 10.01
CA PRO A 903 34.76 -17.59 8.65
C PRO A 903 35.10 -18.95 8.01
N ASN A 904 36.33 -19.44 8.21
CA ASN A 904 36.82 -20.70 7.64
C ASN A 904 36.06 -21.95 8.14
N ASN A 905 35.39 -21.87 9.29
CA ASN A 905 34.62 -22.98 9.84
C ASN A 905 33.16 -22.96 9.38
N ILE A 906 32.61 -21.78 9.06
CA ILE A 906 31.22 -21.63 8.61
C ILE A 906 31.10 -21.70 7.08
N LYS A 907 32.09 -21.19 6.35
CA LYS A 907 32.08 -21.08 4.88
C LYS A 907 31.67 -22.37 4.15
N PRO A 908 32.27 -23.55 4.44
CA PRO A 908 31.91 -24.79 3.74
C PRO A 908 30.44 -25.17 3.93
N PHE A 909 29.90 -24.97 5.13
CA PHE A 909 28.48 -25.23 5.41
C PHE A 909 27.57 -24.33 4.57
N LEU A 910 27.86 -23.03 4.49
CA LEU A 910 27.03 -22.07 3.74
C LEU A 910 27.07 -22.36 2.23
N GLU A 911 28.25 -22.59 1.67
CA GLU A 911 28.42 -22.82 0.23
C GLU A 911 27.74 -24.13 -0.22
N THR A 912 28.03 -25.26 0.45
CA THR A 912 27.47 -26.57 0.09
C THR A 912 25.95 -26.59 0.22
N THR A 913 25.39 -25.98 1.26
CA THR A 913 23.94 -25.97 1.48
C THR A 913 23.20 -25.04 0.53
N LEU A 914 23.77 -23.87 0.20
CA LEU A 914 23.20 -22.96 -0.79
C LEU A 914 23.24 -23.53 -2.20
N GLU A 915 24.36 -24.14 -2.59
CA GLU A 915 24.53 -24.77 -3.91
C GLU A 915 23.47 -25.88 -4.11
N TYR A 916 23.30 -26.76 -3.12
CA TYR A 916 22.27 -27.80 -3.15
C TYR A 916 20.84 -27.23 -3.27
N VAL A 917 20.50 -26.17 -2.51
CA VAL A 917 19.16 -25.57 -2.56
C VAL A 917 18.90 -24.91 -3.92
N ILE A 918 19.90 -24.25 -4.50
CA ILE A 918 19.78 -23.59 -5.81
C ILE A 918 19.59 -24.62 -6.92
N GLU A 919 20.37 -25.70 -6.91
CA GLU A 919 20.18 -26.80 -7.86
C GLU A 919 18.76 -27.37 -7.76
N LYS A 920 18.28 -27.64 -6.54
CA LYS A 920 16.92 -28.20 -6.32
C LYS A 920 15.80 -27.24 -6.69
N VAL A 921 15.93 -25.93 -6.43
CA VAL A 921 14.93 -24.92 -6.79
C VAL A 921 14.76 -24.77 -8.31
N ASN A 922 15.82 -25.05 -9.08
CA ASN A 922 15.76 -25.05 -10.54
C ASN A 922 14.98 -26.25 -11.11
N PHE A 923 14.95 -27.40 -10.40
CA PHE A 923 14.34 -28.64 -10.89
C PHE A 923 12.99 -29.02 -10.25
N ASP A 924 12.74 -28.69 -8.97
CA ASP A 924 11.55 -29.12 -8.20
C ASP A 924 10.64 -27.94 -7.81
N ASP A 925 9.42 -27.89 -8.34
CA ASP A 925 8.37 -26.88 -8.01
C ASP A 925 7.61 -27.24 -6.71
N LYS A 926 8.31 -27.79 -5.71
CA LYS A 926 7.71 -28.21 -4.42
C LYS A 926 7.75 -27.06 -3.43
N ASP A 927 6.64 -26.76 -2.75
CA ASP A 927 6.54 -25.71 -1.71
C ASP A 927 7.60 -25.82 -0.60
N SER A 928 8.12 -27.04 -0.36
CA SER A 928 9.18 -27.29 0.62
C SER A 928 10.53 -26.66 0.24
N THR A 929 10.95 -26.66 -1.03
CA THR A 929 12.24 -26.08 -1.44
C THR A 929 12.19 -24.56 -1.47
N LYS A 930 11.05 -23.97 -1.87
CA LYS A 930 10.81 -22.52 -1.82
C LYS A 930 10.81 -21.99 -0.38
N SER A 931 10.14 -22.68 0.55
CA SER A 931 10.16 -22.32 1.97
C SER A 931 11.56 -22.46 2.60
N MET A 932 12.36 -23.41 2.13
CA MET A 932 13.78 -23.55 2.53
C MET A 932 14.63 -22.35 2.08
N PHE A 933 14.56 -21.98 0.79
CA PHE A 933 15.30 -20.82 0.29
C PHE A 933 14.88 -19.54 1.02
N HIS A 934 13.59 -19.38 1.31
CA HIS A 934 13.08 -18.29 2.13
C HIS A 934 13.66 -18.28 3.55
N CYS A 935 13.75 -19.44 4.22
CA CYS A 935 14.37 -19.55 5.55
C CYS A 935 15.84 -19.15 5.54
N ILE A 936 16.59 -19.52 4.50
CA ILE A 936 18.01 -19.16 4.39
C ILE A 936 18.15 -17.65 4.18
N MET A 937 17.43 -17.08 3.22
CA MET A 937 17.52 -15.65 2.90
C MET A 937 17.05 -14.75 4.05
N SER A 938 16.00 -15.14 4.78
CA SER A 938 15.58 -14.40 5.98
C SER A 938 16.62 -14.46 7.10
N SER A 939 17.31 -15.60 7.25
CA SER A 939 18.41 -15.75 8.22
C SER A 939 19.63 -14.91 7.86
N TYR A 940 19.98 -14.83 6.56
CA TYR A 940 21.01 -13.92 6.06
C TYR A 940 20.66 -12.46 6.34
N GLY A 941 19.43 -12.04 6.02
CA GLY A 941 18.95 -10.68 6.30
C GLY A 941 19.01 -10.33 7.79
N GLN A 942 18.60 -11.25 8.68
CA GLN A 942 18.71 -11.04 10.13
C GLN A 942 20.16 -10.93 10.62
N ALA A 943 21.07 -11.73 10.06
CA ALA A 943 22.50 -11.68 10.41
C ALA A 943 23.15 -10.37 9.94
N LEU A 944 22.84 -9.89 8.73
CA LEU A 944 23.40 -8.65 8.16
C LEU A 944 22.87 -7.38 8.83
N LYS A 945 21.65 -7.41 9.40
CA LYS A 945 21.01 -6.24 10.01
C LYS A 945 21.62 -5.80 11.35
N LYS A 946 22.25 -6.69 12.12
CA LYS A 946 22.79 -6.37 13.45
C LYS A 946 24.28 -6.04 13.41
N GLN A 947 24.62 -4.88 13.98
CA GLN A 947 25.98 -4.33 14.06
C GLN A 947 26.96 -5.15 14.93
N GLU A 948 26.49 -6.14 15.71
CA GLU A 948 27.31 -6.95 16.61
C GLU A 948 27.95 -8.18 15.94
N THR A 949 27.76 -8.37 14.63
CA THR A 949 28.37 -9.46 13.87
C THR A 949 29.82 -9.12 13.51
N CYS A 950 30.70 -10.13 13.52
CA CYS A 950 32.10 -9.93 13.16
C CYS A 950 32.22 -9.48 11.69
N ASP A 951 32.94 -8.38 11.43
CA ASP A 951 33.12 -7.79 10.09
C ASP A 951 33.62 -8.81 9.04
N ALA A 952 34.41 -9.81 9.46
CA ALA A 952 34.86 -10.87 8.58
C ALA A 952 33.73 -11.80 8.13
N ASN A 953 32.77 -12.09 9.01
CA ASN A 953 31.62 -12.94 8.71
C ASN A 953 30.54 -12.16 7.93
N THR A 954 30.36 -10.86 8.18
CA THR A 954 29.46 -10.02 7.35
C THR A 954 30.00 -9.88 5.93
N THR A 955 31.32 -9.73 5.77
CA THR A 955 31.97 -9.73 4.46
C THR A 955 31.77 -11.08 3.76
N LEU A 956 31.95 -12.20 4.47
CA LEU A 956 31.71 -13.55 3.92
C LEU A 956 30.27 -13.70 3.40
N LEU A 957 29.26 -13.36 4.22
CA LEU A 957 27.86 -13.43 3.82
C LEU A 957 27.58 -12.53 2.61
N SER A 958 28.16 -11.33 2.58
CA SER A 958 28.03 -10.39 1.45
C SER A 958 28.64 -10.95 0.17
N THR A 959 29.85 -11.54 0.23
CA THR A 959 30.50 -12.16 -0.93
C THR A 959 29.72 -13.35 -1.46
N ILE A 960 29.13 -14.17 -0.58
CA ILE A 960 28.29 -15.30 -1.01
C ILE A 960 27.05 -14.78 -1.75
N LEU A 961 26.38 -13.74 -1.26
CA LEU A 961 25.23 -13.14 -1.95
C LEU A 961 25.63 -12.57 -3.32
N GLU A 962 26.79 -11.93 -3.43
CA GLU A 962 27.32 -11.45 -4.72
C GLU A 962 27.55 -12.59 -5.72
N ASP A 963 28.10 -13.71 -5.27
CA ASP A 963 28.30 -14.88 -6.11
C ASP A 963 26.96 -15.49 -6.55
N LEU A 964 25.96 -15.48 -5.66
CA LEU A 964 24.60 -15.92 -5.98
C LEU A 964 23.91 -15.02 -7.02
N PHE A 965 24.12 -13.71 -6.97
CA PHE A 965 23.55 -12.75 -7.94
C PHE A 965 23.89 -13.12 -9.40
N ASN A 966 25.07 -13.69 -9.63
CA ASN A 966 25.50 -14.11 -10.96
C ASN A 966 24.86 -15.44 -11.42
N LYS A 967 24.28 -16.23 -10.50
CA LYS A 967 23.71 -17.57 -10.77
C LYS A 967 22.17 -17.59 -10.87
N ILE A 968 21.49 -16.55 -10.41
CA ILE A 968 20.01 -16.50 -10.30
C ILE A 968 19.37 -15.55 -11.33
N ASP A 969 18.10 -15.77 -11.64
CA ASP A 969 17.26 -14.83 -12.41
C ASP A 969 16.17 -14.24 -11.50
N LEU A 970 16.33 -12.96 -11.13
CA LEU A 970 15.42 -12.25 -10.23
C LEU A 970 14.10 -11.82 -10.89
N THR A 971 13.95 -12.04 -12.20
CA THR A 971 12.65 -11.87 -12.88
C THR A 971 11.70 -13.04 -12.62
N CYS A 972 12.20 -14.13 -12.03
CA CYS A 972 11.40 -15.28 -11.63
C CYS A 972 10.92 -15.16 -10.17
N ASP A 973 9.62 -15.36 -9.93
CA ASP A 973 8.98 -15.33 -8.61
C ASP A 973 9.59 -16.31 -7.59
N ARG A 974 10.34 -17.32 -8.04
CA ARG A 974 10.98 -18.33 -7.18
C ARG A 974 12.10 -17.74 -6.31
N PHE A 975 12.82 -16.74 -6.82
CA PHE A 975 13.96 -16.13 -6.13
C PHE A 975 13.60 -14.84 -5.38
N GLN A 976 12.32 -14.48 -5.31
CA GLN A 976 11.83 -13.30 -4.57
C GLN A 976 12.38 -13.19 -3.12
N PRO A 977 12.55 -14.30 -2.35
CA PRO A 977 13.12 -14.19 -1.00
C PRO A 977 14.54 -13.62 -0.95
N TYR A 978 15.29 -13.66 -2.05
CA TYR A 978 16.64 -13.10 -2.16
C TYR A 978 16.67 -11.59 -1.86
N PHE A 979 15.62 -10.85 -2.22
CA PHE A 979 15.51 -9.42 -1.92
C PHE A 979 15.61 -9.13 -0.41
N THR A 980 15.10 -10.03 0.43
CA THR A 980 15.15 -9.91 1.91
C THR A 980 16.58 -9.82 2.43
N ALA A 981 17.51 -10.57 1.83
CA ALA A 981 18.92 -10.55 2.21
C ALA A 981 19.68 -9.41 1.50
N ALA A 982 19.44 -9.23 0.19
CA ALA A 982 20.17 -8.26 -0.62
C ALA A 982 19.91 -6.80 -0.20
N LEU A 983 18.69 -6.46 0.24
CA LEU A 983 18.35 -5.10 0.66
C LEU A 983 19.01 -4.69 2.00
N GLU A 984 19.51 -5.64 2.78
CA GLU A 984 20.22 -5.40 4.05
C GLU A 984 21.75 -5.29 3.85
N LEU A 985 22.25 -5.43 2.63
CA LEU A 985 23.67 -5.19 2.30
C LEU A 985 24.06 -3.71 2.45
N SER A 986 25.34 -3.47 2.73
CA SER A 986 25.90 -2.11 2.71
C SER A 986 25.84 -1.49 1.29
N THR A 987 25.82 -0.16 1.21
CA THR A 987 25.79 0.58 -0.07
C THR A 987 26.93 0.20 -1.00
N ASN A 988 28.13 -0.05 -0.45
CA ASN A 988 29.31 -0.43 -1.24
C ASN A 988 29.12 -1.78 -1.95
N HIS A 989 28.56 -2.77 -1.24
CA HIS A 989 28.27 -4.08 -1.82
C HIS A 989 27.13 -4.00 -2.86
N LEU A 990 26.08 -3.21 -2.58
CA LEU A 990 24.97 -2.98 -3.51
C LEU A 990 25.39 -2.27 -4.80
N GLU A 991 26.24 -1.24 -4.72
CA GLU A 991 26.77 -0.55 -5.90
C GLU A 991 27.63 -1.48 -6.75
N ARG A 992 28.54 -2.25 -6.11
CA ARG A 992 29.37 -3.25 -6.77
C ARG A 992 28.53 -4.29 -7.53
N MET A 993 27.40 -4.71 -6.94
CA MET A 993 26.49 -5.66 -7.55
C MET A 993 25.65 -5.08 -8.68
N THR A 994 25.20 -3.82 -8.59
CA THR A 994 24.10 -3.29 -9.42
C THR A 994 24.50 -2.19 -10.39
N SER A 995 25.73 -1.66 -10.35
CA SER A 995 26.19 -0.60 -11.26
C SER A 995 26.86 -1.13 -12.52
N PRO A 996 26.27 -0.93 -13.72
CA PRO A 996 26.91 -1.25 -14.98
C PRO A 996 28.31 -0.64 -15.15
N LYS A 997 28.56 0.56 -14.62
CA LYS A 997 29.89 1.21 -14.68
C LYS A 997 31.01 0.45 -13.97
N LEU A 998 30.68 -0.38 -12.97
CA LEU A 998 31.65 -1.15 -12.19
C LEU A 998 31.86 -2.57 -12.76
N TRP A 999 31.10 -2.97 -13.77
CA TRP A 999 31.16 -4.31 -14.32
C TRP A 999 32.15 -4.42 -15.47
N TRP A 1000 32.90 -5.53 -15.51
CA TRP A 1000 33.76 -5.88 -16.65
C TRP A 1000 32.98 -6.31 -17.88
N VAL A 1001 31.81 -6.95 -17.71
CA VAL A 1001 30.95 -7.43 -18.80
C VAL A 1001 29.50 -7.14 -18.44
N ILE A 1002 28.82 -6.38 -19.31
CA ILE A 1002 27.39 -6.07 -19.20
C ILE A 1002 26.61 -7.15 -19.95
N THR A 1003 25.95 -8.04 -19.23
CA THR A 1003 25.06 -9.07 -19.79
C THR A 1003 23.60 -8.70 -19.52
N THR A 1004 22.70 -9.06 -20.43
CA THR A 1004 21.26 -8.78 -20.30
C THR A 1004 20.65 -9.35 -19.01
N THR A 1005 21.10 -10.52 -18.55
CA THR A 1005 20.65 -11.14 -17.28
C THR A 1005 21.08 -10.34 -16.05
N LYS A 1006 22.36 -9.93 -15.98
CA LYS A 1006 22.86 -9.03 -14.91
C LYS A 1006 22.13 -7.69 -14.90
N LEU A 1007 21.88 -7.10 -16.07
CA LEU A 1007 21.16 -5.83 -16.17
C LEU A 1007 19.72 -5.97 -15.66
N LYS A 1008 19.01 -7.05 -16.02
CA LYS A 1008 17.67 -7.36 -15.50
C LYS A 1008 17.67 -7.50 -13.97
N ASN A 1009 18.61 -8.28 -13.42
CA ASN A 1009 18.72 -8.46 -11.97
C ASN A 1009 19.05 -7.14 -11.25
N ALA A 1010 19.92 -6.30 -11.82
CA ALA A 1010 20.25 -4.99 -11.26
C ALA A 1010 19.06 -4.03 -11.27
N ILE A 1011 18.29 -4.00 -12.37
CA ILE A 1011 17.05 -3.21 -12.45
C ILE A 1011 16.06 -3.69 -11.37
N ALA A 1012 15.89 -5.00 -11.21
CA ALA A 1012 14.98 -5.57 -10.20
C ALA A 1012 15.38 -5.15 -8.77
N ILE A 1013 16.66 -5.26 -8.40
CA ILE A 1013 17.14 -4.83 -7.08
C ILE A 1013 17.01 -3.31 -6.89
N ARG A 1014 17.39 -2.50 -7.89
CA ARG A 1014 17.31 -1.03 -7.80
C ARG A 1014 15.86 -0.52 -7.72
N ALA A 1015 14.94 -1.16 -8.43
CA ALA A 1015 13.51 -0.87 -8.35
C ALA A 1015 12.93 -1.22 -6.97
N GLU A 1016 13.23 -2.42 -6.45
CA GLU A 1016 12.82 -2.82 -5.09
C GLU A 1016 13.42 -1.93 -3.99
N LEU A 1017 14.66 -1.46 -4.17
CA LEU A 1017 15.29 -0.52 -3.26
C LEU A 1017 14.58 0.84 -3.29
N ALA A 1018 14.19 1.34 -4.47
CA ALA A 1018 13.43 2.57 -4.62
C ALA A 1018 12.05 2.51 -3.96
N LEU A 1019 11.38 1.35 -4.00
CA LEU A 1019 10.10 1.12 -3.35
C LEU A 1019 10.21 1.01 -1.82
N ASN A 1020 11.21 0.27 -1.31
CA ASN A 1020 11.29 -0.07 0.11
C ASN A 1020 12.13 0.92 0.96
N LYS A 1021 13.01 1.74 0.35
CA LYS A 1021 13.84 2.75 1.04
C LYS A 1021 13.71 4.14 0.38
N PRO A 1022 12.54 4.82 0.50
CA PRO A 1022 12.27 6.10 -0.16
C PRO A 1022 13.04 7.30 0.43
N SER A 1023 13.77 7.12 1.54
CA SER A 1023 14.49 8.20 2.24
C SER A 1023 15.82 8.61 1.60
N SER A 1024 16.29 7.90 0.56
CA SER A 1024 17.44 8.36 -0.23
C SER A 1024 16.96 9.11 -1.47
N VAL A 1025 17.21 10.42 -1.52
CA VAL A 1025 16.91 11.33 -2.65
C VAL A 1025 17.52 10.85 -3.98
N SER A 1026 18.35 9.82 -3.94
CA SER A 1026 19.08 9.21 -5.06
C SER A 1026 18.43 7.95 -5.67
N SER A 1027 17.32 7.42 -5.15
CA SER A 1027 16.83 6.10 -5.60
C SER A 1027 16.33 6.05 -7.06
N LEU A 1028 15.62 7.08 -7.53
CA LEU A 1028 15.23 7.19 -8.95
C LEU A 1028 16.42 7.58 -9.85
N MET A 1029 17.37 8.37 -9.33
CA MET A 1029 18.60 8.70 -10.03
C MET A 1029 19.47 7.46 -10.33
N TRP A 1030 19.40 6.44 -9.47
CA TRP A 1030 20.09 5.16 -9.69
C TRP A 1030 19.53 4.38 -10.89
N LEU A 1031 18.31 4.67 -11.34
CA LEU A 1031 17.74 4.05 -12.55
C LEU A 1031 18.25 4.69 -13.84
N ASN A 1032 18.68 5.96 -13.82
CA ASN A 1032 19.16 6.66 -15.03
C ASN A 1032 20.31 5.90 -15.70
N GLU A 1033 21.28 5.42 -14.92
CA GLU A 1033 22.40 4.64 -15.44
C GLU A 1033 21.95 3.37 -16.19
N THR A 1034 20.96 2.67 -15.66
CA THR A 1034 20.40 1.48 -16.32
C THR A 1034 19.54 1.84 -17.53
N ILE A 1035 18.81 2.96 -17.49
CA ILE A 1035 17.96 3.45 -18.59
C ILE A 1035 18.84 3.89 -19.78
N ASP A 1036 19.89 4.65 -19.50
CA ASP A 1036 20.84 5.13 -20.51
C ASP A 1036 21.51 3.95 -21.23
N GLU A 1037 21.92 2.91 -20.49
CA GLU A 1037 22.53 1.71 -21.06
C GLU A 1037 21.53 0.90 -21.91
N VAL A 1038 20.27 0.81 -21.48
CA VAL A 1038 19.21 0.17 -22.29
C VAL A 1038 18.93 0.96 -23.57
N ALA A 1039 18.84 2.29 -23.50
CA ALA A 1039 18.61 3.16 -24.66
C ALA A 1039 19.80 3.13 -25.65
N ALA A 1040 21.03 3.01 -25.15
CA ALA A 1040 22.21 2.82 -25.98
C ALA A 1040 22.23 1.42 -26.65
N SER A 1041 21.64 0.41 -26.00
CA SER A 1041 21.57 -0.95 -26.54
C SER A 1041 20.49 -1.15 -27.62
N THR A 1042 19.42 -0.35 -27.63
CA THR A 1042 18.34 -0.41 -28.64
C THR A 1042 18.62 0.46 -29.88
N SER A 1043 19.61 1.34 -29.80
CA SER A 1043 20.07 2.20 -30.90
C SER A 1043 21.25 1.60 -31.70
N ARG A 1044 21.74 0.42 -31.31
CA ARG A 1044 22.64 -0.46 -32.08
C ARG A 1044 21.87 -1.66 -32.59
#